data_AF-A0A9D8JEI5-F1
#
_entry.id   AF-A0A9D8JEI5-F1
#
_cell.length_a   1.000
_cell.length_b   1.000
_cell.length_c   1.000
_cell.angle_alpha   90.00
_cell.angle_beta   90.00
_cell.angle_gamma   90.00
#
_symmetry.space_group_name_H-M   'P 1'
#
loop_
_entity.id
_entity.type
_entity.pdbx_description
1 polymer ?
#
loop_
_entity_poly.entity_id
_entity_poly.type
_entity_poly.pdbx_seq_one_letter_code
_entity_poly.pdbx_strand_id
1 'polypeptide(L)'
;MANLHGYLRYNLWNDLGTMALTAGLLVGACKKDKGNTEESDQSNRDSGTEIYAGGGGSGGGSFGSGDLPATPSIAILAPQGTSVTTGLQPLRFEGSCVSGLDVVLTGDVSNSEVQWPSSGALYQPCVADAFAFEINKSAAGTFRLQFAQGLLGVVPFSLPVDFSWTIAAPGGQVTPPVSSPASPPNPPVITQPGTSTSSSNTNAFTLAGTCDNGLQVVIGGHVGAQDVSAPTAGNNVANCVAGVFSFSFSKTTDSAYTVSVMQRDPQTQLDSTGVQVTWIRDTAPPSPPVVSQPSQSPFYDSASSLSLGGACEPGAQVNLSGADSMAISCSAGQFSFNSTKASDGTYNYTLSQTDAAGNLSAATSFQWVRSASVMSPPAIQSPASSMFYSRTRSLMISGSCMSNATVTLSGAVTASEVSDPSQALSRTCVSGSYSFALSKSLDGVYDLQVSQSDPSTSSVSAPVALTWIIDNIPPLAPSVVTPAGAAVSSGDAALALVVQCERGSTVNWSGTSSGTWSGANTGSGACTDAGEFAASIPQSTDGSYTITLTQSDRAGNQSAASAVTWTKDTTMLPTPVLSSPNLSPIWTSSNTLVVSGSCTNGFIVNLSGDITASEVTSPSGALTQTCQTSTFSFTVSKSSDGHYVLNLMQADSADPPTRGDSSSVSVDWTVDRLVPAIVTITSPSQNPFTNGGGQLTIVGACETGTQVYVEGSSATPTTCVAGAYQLNLTATTSGTYSYVLKQKDRAMNTSTGSAFTWLVDTSLPPPPTVTAPSTANVLTATSELTIAGGCTPGVNVVLGGQVLGSEISAPAGSLTQACGSNGSYAFIVRKTIDGPYALDVSQERNGYYSSPVSVNWTRDTQAPATAVSLVTANPNLNATATVSFTSEAGATSQCSLDGAAYQTCTSPFSYTTTQNGTRTVYVRSTDLAGNVGTPGSVTWNQASYKTVAFYNFDSGSPIGLDSSLFPGSEHNDASQSGTATPTFNVLGKFGYGAQFTASASQHLVAPDNQSQDLFAAKMAIDAFVKLSTVPAKNYHYVIASKNGDPSGNYGWRFSLKRTSNPSQNLRLCFTVAPSGSTSLTEKLATTSFDFLTGANFHHVAMTWDAGNVKFYVNGQLVGSQTVGVVGTARINATAAPLRIGADGRSPYGYFNGVIDHLRLSQVVPLGSTFPVPSSQQTPD
;
A
#
# COMPACT_ATOMS: atom_id res chain seq x y z
N MET A 1 -14.19 0.45 29.30
CA MET A 1 -13.01 -0.20 29.91
C MET A 1 -12.53 -1.22 28.89
N ALA A 2 -11.50 -0.88 28.11
CA ALA A 2 -10.07 -1.12 28.39
C ALA A 2 -9.58 -2.39 27.66
N ASN A 3 -8.69 -2.11 26.71
CA ASN A 3 -7.82 -2.96 25.88
C ASN A 3 -7.43 -4.34 26.42
N LEU A 4 -7.27 -5.30 25.50
CA LEU A 4 -6.19 -6.31 25.34
C LEU A 4 -6.67 -7.26 24.19
N HIS A 5 -5.93 -7.64 23.14
CA HIS A 5 -4.54 -8.06 23.03
C HIS A 5 -4.00 -7.88 21.60
N GLY A 6 -2.68 -7.68 21.50
CA GLY A 6 -1.90 -8.00 20.31
C GLY A 6 -0.92 -9.15 20.58
N TYR A 7 -0.66 -9.91 19.51
CA TYR A 7 0.47 -10.82 19.23
C TYR A 7 0.51 -12.23 19.84
N LEU A 8 0.41 -13.22 18.94
CA LEU A 8 1.47 -14.22 18.66
C LEU A 8 1.30 -14.80 17.24
N ARG A 9 2.39 -14.84 16.45
CA ARG A 9 2.56 -15.66 15.22
C ARG A 9 3.04 -17.07 15.68
N TYR A 10 2.84 -18.21 14.99
CA TYR A 10 3.30 -18.59 13.64
C TYR A 10 2.68 -19.95 13.19
N ASN A 11 2.33 -20.02 11.89
CA ASN A 11 2.24 -21.15 10.93
C ASN A 11 1.90 -22.60 11.32
N LEU A 12 0.90 -23.18 10.64
CA LEU A 12 1.08 -24.09 9.48
C LEU A 12 -0.26 -24.34 8.72
N TRP A 13 -0.14 -24.46 7.39
CA TRP A 13 -1.11 -24.82 6.33
C TRP A 13 -1.97 -26.07 6.66
N ASN A 14 -3.16 -26.36 6.12
CA ASN A 14 -3.91 -25.98 4.90
C ASN A 14 -5.40 -26.30 5.15
N ASP A 15 -6.30 -25.55 4.51
CA ASP A 15 -7.46 -26.03 3.72
C ASP A 15 -8.69 -25.10 3.79
N LEU A 16 -9.25 -24.93 2.58
CA LEU A 16 -10.56 -24.40 2.21
C LEU A 16 -10.75 -22.88 2.19
N GLY A 17 -10.99 -22.43 0.96
CA GLY A 17 -12.34 -21.95 0.66
C GLY A 17 -12.58 -20.49 1.01
N THR A 18 -12.07 -19.61 0.16
CA THR A 18 -12.62 -18.28 -0.07
C THR A 18 -14.13 -18.33 -0.29
N MET A 19 -14.90 -17.68 0.58
CA MET A 19 -16.11 -16.95 0.19
C MET A 19 -16.24 -15.69 1.06
N ALA A 20 -16.02 -14.54 0.42
CA ALA A 20 -16.41 -13.24 0.91
C ALA A 20 -17.93 -13.08 0.78
N LEU A 21 -18.55 -12.39 1.73
CA LEU A 21 -19.92 -11.91 1.64
C LEU A 21 -19.91 -10.40 1.89
N THR A 22 -20.15 -9.64 0.84
CA THR A 22 -20.80 -8.32 0.95
C THR A 22 -21.75 -8.20 -0.22
N ALA A 23 -23.00 -7.85 0.10
CA ALA A 23 -24.12 -7.83 -0.82
C ALA A 23 -24.07 -6.61 -1.76
N GLY A 24 -24.42 -6.85 -3.02
CA GLY A 24 -24.83 -5.87 -4.02
C GLY A 24 -25.70 -6.59 -5.05
N LEU A 25 -26.97 -6.19 -5.14
CA LEU A 25 -28.05 -6.88 -5.83
C LEU A 25 -28.14 -6.49 -7.33
N LEU A 26 -28.24 -7.51 -8.21
CA LEU A 26 -28.87 -7.61 -9.57
C LEU A 26 -28.58 -6.55 -10.67
N VAL A 27 -28.47 -6.83 -11.99
CA VAL A 27 -28.42 -8.03 -12.86
C VAL A 27 -28.02 -7.57 -14.28
N GLY A 28 -27.32 -8.42 -15.05
CA GLY A 28 -27.19 -8.27 -16.52
C GLY A 28 -26.09 -9.14 -17.13
N ALA A 29 -26.46 -10.33 -17.64
CA ALA A 29 -25.63 -11.39 -18.24
C ALA A 29 -24.79 -10.93 -19.47
N CYS A 30 -23.82 -11.64 -20.05
CA CYS A 30 -23.67 -13.09 -20.24
C CYS A 30 -22.29 -13.44 -20.90
N LYS A 31 -21.63 -14.55 -20.48
CA LYS A 31 -20.71 -15.49 -21.21
C LYS A 31 -19.44 -14.93 -21.93
N LYS A 32 -18.35 -15.67 -22.22
CA LYS A 32 -17.65 -16.89 -21.77
C LYS A 32 -16.44 -17.05 -22.74
N ASP A 33 -15.32 -17.60 -22.25
CA ASP A 33 -14.32 -18.48 -22.93
C ASP A 33 -12.83 -18.03 -23.01
N LYS A 34 -12.03 -18.75 -22.22
CA LYS A 34 -10.75 -19.47 -22.48
C LYS A 34 -9.47 -18.75 -22.98
N GLY A 35 -8.47 -18.71 -22.09
CA GLY A 35 -7.31 -19.64 -22.09
C GLY A 35 -6.06 -19.29 -22.91
N ASN A 36 -4.91 -19.01 -22.25
CA ASN A 36 -3.76 -19.93 -22.11
C ASN A 36 -2.52 -19.25 -21.50
N THR A 37 -1.72 -20.11 -20.84
CA THR A 37 -0.43 -20.02 -20.13
C THR A 37 0.75 -19.61 -21.05
N GLU A 38 1.95 -19.19 -20.64
CA GLU A 38 2.95 -19.77 -19.71
C GLU A 38 4.05 -18.77 -19.28
N GLU A 39 4.63 -19.05 -18.10
CA GLU A 39 6.02 -18.88 -17.60
C GLU A 39 7.07 -18.01 -18.34
N SER A 40 7.79 -17.14 -17.60
CA SER A 40 9.03 -17.52 -16.89
C SER A 40 9.83 -16.30 -16.35
N ASP A 41 10.14 -16.41 -15.05
CA ASP A 41 11.38 -16.11 -14.34
C ASP A 41 12.11 -14.74 -14.36
N GLN A 42 12.30 -14.26 -13.12
CA GLN A 42 13.55 -13.77 -12.50
C GLN A 42 14.19 -12.45 -12.98
N SER A 43 14.16 -11.42 -12.15
CA SER A 43 15.04 -11.26 -10.97
C SER A 43 15.36 -9.80 -10.61
N ASN A 44 15.40 -9.58 -9.29
CA ASN A 44 16.32 -8.72 -8.53
C ASN A 44 16.39 -7.20 -8.73
N ARG A 45 16.05 -6.54 -7.61
CA ARG A 45 16.89 -5.64 -6.81
C ARG A 45 17.17 -4.22 -7.30
N ASP A 46 16.58 -3.33 -6.52
CA ASP A 46 17.22 -2.29 -5.70
C ASP A 46 18.02 -1.15 -6.34
N SER A 47 17.82 -0.02 -5.66
CA SER A 47 18.73 1.09 -5.42
C SER A 47 18.74 2.25 -6.42
N GLY A 48 18.16 3.36 -5.93
CA GLY A 48 18.98 4.54 -5.65
C GLY A 48 18.82 5.71 -6.62
N THR A 49 18.36 6.84 -6.05
CA THR A 49 19.01 8.18 -6.09
C THR A 49 19.48 8.71 -7.46
N GLU A 50 19.21 9.94 -7.92
CA GLU A 50 18.87 11.20 -7.28
C GLU A 50 18.75 12.27 -8.42
N ILE A 51 17.90 13.29 -8.21
CA ILE A 51 18.19 14.72 -8.44
C ILE A 51 18.02 15.44 -9.83
N TYR A 52 17.27 16.56 -9.71
CA TYR A 52 17.33 17.91 -10.33
C TYR A 52 16.34 18.39 -11.42
N ALA A 53 15.60 19.45 -11.01
CA ALA A 53 15.14 20.66 -11.72
C ALA A 53 14.07 20.51 -12.82
N GLY A 54 13.03 21.35 -12.95
CA GLY A 54 12.69 22.64 -12.36
C GLY A 54 11.79 23.40 -13.37
N GLY A 55 10.92 24.29 -12.90
CA GLY A 55 10.33 25.37 -13.70
C GLY A 55 8.82 25.31 -13.92
N GLY A 56 8.12 26.32 -13.41
CA GLY A 56 6.72 26.63 -13.73
C GLY A 56 6.55 27.99 -14.42
N GLY A 57 5.28 28.30 -14.73
CA GLY A 57 4.74 29.60 -15.18
C GLY A 57 3.82 29.45 -16.40
N SER A 58 2.64 30.09 -16.55
CA SER A 58 1.97 31.15 -15.78
C SER A 58 0.62 31.57 -16.45
N GLY A 59 -0.37 32.01 -15.64
CA GLY A 59 -1.39 33.06 -15.92
C GLY A 59 -2.68 32.68 -16.68
N GLY A 60 -3.91 33.16 -16.41
CA GLY A 60 -4.50 34.11 -15.44
C GLY A 60 -5.81 34.74 -16.02
N GLY A 61 -6.85 35.00 -15.20
CA GLY A 61 -7.97 35.95 -15.54
C GLY A 61 -9.42 35.62 -15.09
N SER A 62 -9.96 36.43 -14.15
CA SER A 62 -11.34 36.69 -13.58
C SER A 62 -12.55 36.83 -14.54
N PHE A 63 -13.86 36.93 -14.21
CA PHE A 63 -14.84 36.68 -13.09
C PHE A 63 -16.28 36.77 -13.71
N GLY A 64 -17.32 36.08 -13.20
CA GLY A 64 -18.75 36.32 -13.52
C GLY A 64 -19.74 35.24 -13.02
N SER A 65 -20.91 35.66 -12.49
CA SER A 65 -21.90 34.98 -11.62
C SER A 65 -22.87 33.94 -12.23
N GLY A 66 -23.39 32.99 -11.41
CA GLY A 66 -24.73 32.35 -11.58
C GLY A 66 -24.90 30.89 -11.08
N ASP A 67 -25.90 30.68 -10.21
CA ASP A 67 -26.73 29.47 -9.91
C ASP A 67 -26.18 28.16 -9.25
N LEU A 68 -26.97 27.66 -8.28
CA LEU A 68 -26.85 26.50 -7.35
C LEU A 68 -26.96 25.13 -8.06
N PRO A 69 -26.32 24.01 -7.63
CA PRO A 69 -26.68 23.23 -6.42
C PRO A 69 -25.52 22.48 -5.71
N ALA A 70 -25.82 21.86 -4.57
CA ALA A 70 -24.90 21.18 -3.65
C ALA A 70 -23.96 20.12 -4.28
N THR A 71 -22.67 20.18 -3.94
CA THR A 71 -21.61 19.21 -4.27
C THR A 71 -21.01 18.58 -2.99
N PRO A 72 -20.41 17.37 -3.06
CA PRO A 72 -20.18 16.52 -1.90
C PRO A 72 -18.95 16.96 -1.08
N SER A 73 -19.07 16.95 0.25
CA SER A 73 -17.93 17.15 1.17
C SER A 73 -17.35 15.79 1.61
N ILE A 74 -16.03 15.66 1.65
CA ILE A 74 -15.34 14.55 2.33
C ILE A 74 -15.08 14.97 3.78
N ALA A 75 -15.66 14.26 4.76
CA ALA A 75 -15.31 14.40 6.16
C ALA A 75 -14.12 13.47 6.50
N ILE A 76 -13.01 14.03 6.93
CA ILE A 76 -11.89 13.26 7.50
C ILE A 76 -12.15 13.12 9.00
N LEU A 77 -12.63 11.95 9.42
CA LEU A 77 -12.62 11.55 10.83
C LEU A 77 -11.21 11.08 11.19
N ALA A 78 -10.49 11.85 11.99
CA ALA A 78 -9.43 11.26 12.80
C ALA A 78 -10.11 10.30 13.80
N PRO A 79 -9.60 9.08 14.03
CA PRO A 79 -9.82 8.50 15.34
C PRO A 79 -9.15 9.40 16.37
N GLN A 80 -9.54 9.31 17.65
CA GLN A 80 -8.70 9.42 18.87
C GLN A 80 -9.26 10.34 19.97
N GLY A 81 -9.35 9.93 21.25
CA GLY A 81 -9.09 8.61 21.85
C GLY A 81 -7.63 8.22 22.12
N THR A 82 -6.64 8.95 21.61
CA THR A 82 -5.22 8.80 21.97
C THR A 82 -4.67 10.15 22.31
N SER A 83 -4.30 10.22 23.57
CA SER A 83 -3.19 10.96 24.11
C SER A 83 -1.86 10.50 23.49
N VAL A 84 -1.01 11.45 23.08
CA VAL A 84 0.45 11.32 23.24
C VAL A 84 0.92 12.51 24.06
N THR A 85 1.58 12.19 25.15
CA THR A 85 2.06 13.04 26.22
C THR A 85 3.24 13.90 25.80
N THR A 86 3.05 15.21 25.96
CA THR A 86 4.04 16.25 26.33
C THR A 86 5.44 16.13 25.72
N GLY A 87 5.55 16.37 24.41
CA GLY A 87 6.82 16.54 23.71
C GLY A 87 6.67 17.49 22.51
N LEU A 88 7.64 18.38 22.34
CA LEU A 88 7.76 19.31 21.20
C LEU A 88 8.12 18.56 19.90
N GLN A 89 7.14 17.90 19.28
CA GLN A 89 7.27 17.32 17.94
C GLN A 89 6.09 17.80 17.06
N PRO A 90 6.32 18.24 15.81
CA PRO A 90 5.25 18.66 14.89
C PRO A 90 4.34 17.49 14.46
N LEU A 91 3.03 17.75 14.31
CA LEU A 91 2.11 16.86 13.59
C LEU A 91 2.12 17.23 12.10
N ARG A 92 2.54 16.30 11.25
CA ARG A 92 2.60 16.45 9.78
C ARG A 92 1.51 15.60 9.13
N PHE A 93 0.64 16.24 8.36
CA PHE A 93 -0.39 15.55 7.55
C PHE A 93 -0.01 15.66 6.08
N GLU A 94 0.09 14.52 5.40
CA GLU A 94 0.34 14.43 3.95
C GLU A 94 -0.79 13.63 3.29
N GLY A 95 -1.26 14.10 2.14
CA GLY A 95 -2.26 13.40 1.35
C GLY A 95 -2.26 13.86 -0.11
N SER A 96 -2.83 13.03 -0.99
CA SER A 96 -3.06 13.34 -2.40
C SER A 96 -4.55 13.66 -2.63
N CYS A 97 -4.83 14.65 -3.47
CA CYS A 97 -6.17 15.06 -3.89
C CYS A 97 -6.26 14.97 -5.42
N VAL A 98 -7.45 14.72 -5.96
CA VAL A 98 -7.70 14.73 -7.41
C VAL A 98 -8.19 16.12 -7.80
N SER A 99 -7.67 16.68 -8.89
CA SER A 99 -8.06 17.98 -9.46
C SER A 99 -9.59 18.13 -9.55
N GLY A 100 -10.16 19.07 -8.79
CA GLY A 100 -11.57 19.46 -8.87
C GLY A 100 -12.48 19.09 -7.69
N LEU A 101 -11.94 18.56 -6.58
CA LEU A 101 -12.68 18.35 -5.33
C LEU A 101 -12.21 19.32 -4.22
N ASP A 102 -13.14 20.00 -3.55
CA ASP A 102 -12.87 20.84 -2.38
C ASP A 102 -12.77 19.99 -1.10
N VAL A 103 -11.83 20.30 -0.22
CA VAL A 103 -11.75 19.75 1.14
C VAL A 103 -12.36 20.77 2.11
N VAL A 104 -13.44 20.40 2.80
CA VAL A 104 -14.13 21.27 3.76
C VAL A 104 -14.06 20.65 5.16
N LEU A 105 -13.56 21.40 6.14
CA LEU A 105 -13.61 21.04 7.56
C LEU A 105 -14.91 21.56 8.17
N THR A 106 -15.75 20.69 8.74
CA THR A 106 -16.98 21.09 9.46
C THR A 106 -17.01 20.52 10.87
N GLY A 107 -17.62 21.24 11.80
CA GLY A 107 -17.97 20.76 13.15
C GLY A 107 -19.29 21.36 13.59
N ASP A 108 -20.23 20.53 14.01
CA ASP A 108 -21.52 20.95 14.58
C ASP A 108 -21.44 20.95 16.11
N VAL A 109 -21.93 22.02 16.73
CA VAL A 109 -21.79 22.31 18.16
C VAL A 109 -23.17 22.18 18.80
N SER A 110 -23.55 20.97 19.23
CA SER A 110 -24.77 20.77 20.02
C SER A 110 -24.51 21.09 21.50
N ASN A 111 -24.40 22.37 21.82
CA ASN A 111 -25.01 22.98 23.00
C ASN A 111 -24.98 24.50 22.79
N SER A 112 -26.20 25.06 22.76
CA SER A 112 -26.62 26.44 22.49
C SER A 112 -25.61 27.57 22.74
N GLU A 113 -25.51 28.44 21.72
CA GLU A 113 -24.79 29.73 21.62
C GLU A 113 -23.31 29.69 21.22
N VAL A 114 -23.03 29.65 19.91
CA VAL A 114 -22.42 30.77 19.14
C VAL A 114 -22.45 30.41 17.63
N GLN A 115 -22.90 31.36 16.81
CA GLN A 115 -23.06 31.24 15.36
C GLN A 115 -21.72 31.38 14.61
N TRP A 116 -21.50 30.56 13.59
CA TRP A 116 -20.45 30.77 12.58
C TRP A 116 -20.73 32.06 11.79
N PRO A 117 -19.73 32.91 11.47
CA PRO A 117 -19.91 33.95 10.48
C PRO A 117 -20.16 33.28 9.11
N SER A 118 -21.32 33.59 8.55
CA SER A 118 -21.67 33.32 7.17
C SER A 118 -20.63 33.98 6.25
N SER A 119 -20.19 33.22 5.24
CA SER A 119 -19.20 33.56 4.22
C SER A 119 -17.73 33.61 4.69
N GLY A 120 -17.05 32.48 4.54
CA GLY A 120 -15.61 32.38 4.74
C GLY A 120 -15.11 30.95 4.63
N ALA A 121 -15.57 30.20 3.63
CA ALA A 121 -14.93 28.95 3.25
C ALA A 121 -13.45 29.25 2.91
N LEU A 122 -12.54 28.53 3.54
CA LEU A 122 -11.11 28.58 3.23
C LEU A 122 -10.92 27.84 1.90
N TYR A 123 -11.10 28.57 0.81
CA TYR A 123 -10.95 28.07 -0.56
C TYR A 123 -9.47 28.08 -0.94
N GLN A 124 -8.89 26.90 -1.19
CA GLN A 124 -7.67 26.78 -1.97
C GLN A 124 -7.81 25.63 -2.97
N PRO A 125 -7.78 25.90 -4.29
CA PRO A 125 -7.83 24.84 -5.28
C PRO A 125 -6.56 23.97 -5.18
N CYS A 126 -6.71 22.64 -5.23
CA CYS A 126 -5.58 21.73 -5.36
C CYS A 126 -4.84 22.00 -6.68
N VAL A 127 -3.71 22.70 -6.60
CA VAL A 127 -2.77 22.87 -7.71
C VAL A 127 -1.54 22.01 -7.41
N ALA A 128 -1.50 20.85 -8.08
CA ALA A 128 -0.47 19.79 -8.06
C ALA A 128 -0.54 18.79 -6.90
N ASP A 129 -1.19 17.64 -7.16
CA ASP A 129 -1.08 16.26 -6.62
C ASP A 129 -0.60 15.93 -5.18
N ALA A 130 -0.38 16.90 -4.29
CA ALA A 130 -0.11 16.67 -2.88
C ALA A 130 -0.38 17.95 -2.06
N PHE A 131 -0.97 17.79 -0.87
CA PHE A 131 -0.96 18.83 0.16
C PHE A 131 -0.14 18.36 1.37
N ALA A 132 0.58 19.29 1.99
CA ALA A 132 1.20 19.11 3.28
C ALA A 132 1.02 20.38 4.10
N PHE A 133 0.51 20.25 5.32
CA PHE A 133 0.53 21.32 6.32
C PHE A 133 1.00 20.76 7.66
N GLU A 134 1.77 21.59 8.38
CA GLU A 134 2.16 21.33 9.77
C GLU A 134 1.37 22.24 10.70
N ILE A 135 0.95 21.69 11.85
CA ILE A 135 0.40 22.47 12.94
C ILE A 135 1.47 22.58 14.02
N ASN A 136 2.08 23.77 14.11
CA ASN A 136 3.05 24.08 15.14
C ASN A 136 2.39 24.90 16.26
N LYS A 137 2.49 24.41 17.51
CA LYS A 137 2.13 25.19 18.69
C LYS A 137 3.27 26.15 18.99
N SER A 138 3.03 27.44 18.76
CA SER A 138 3.94 28.47 19.29
C SER A 138 3.77 28.58 20.81
N ALA A 139 4.83 28.99 21.52
CA ALA A 139 4.83 29.16 22.97
C ALA A 139 3.73 30.12 23.50
N ALA A 140 3.08 30.89 22.62
CA ALA A 140 2.02 31.86 22.91
C ALA A 140 0.58 31.34 22.70
N GLY A 141 0.36 30.03 22.48
CA GLY A 141 -0.99 29.45 22.36
C GLY A 141 -1.69 29.67 21.01
N THR A 142 -1.06 30.35 20.06
CA THR A 142 -1.50 30.44 18.66
C THR A 142 -1.04 29.24 17.82
N PHE A 143 -1.95 28.71 17.00
CA PHE A 143 -1.67 27.71 15.98
C PHE A 143 -1.24 28.39 14.66
N ARG A 144 -0.23 27.85 13.99
CA ARG A 144 0.20 28.31 12.66
C ARG A 144 0.04 27.19 11.63
N LEU A 145 -0.50 27.53 10.47
CA LEU A 145 -0.48 26.71 9.26
C LEU A 145 0.65 27.22 8.36
N GLN A 146 1.55 26.35 7.93
CA GLN A 146 2.66 26.71 7.05
C GLN A 146 2.73 25.74 5.86
N PHE A 147 2.69 26.29 4.64
CA PHE A 147 2.78 25.53 3.39
C PHE A 147 4.23 25.54 2.87
N ALA A 148 4.66 24.43 2.25
CA ALA A 148 6.08 24.11 2.05
C ALA A 148 6.85 24.93 0.98
N GLN A 149 6.27 25.93 0.32
CA GLN A 149 7.01 26.82 -0.59
C GLN A 149 6.62 28.30 -0.43
N GLY A 150 7.48 29.07 0.26
CA GLY A 150 7.59 30.54 0.17
C GLY A 150 6.49 31.39 0.84
N LEU A 151 6.86 32.17 1.86
CA LEU A 151 5.96 33.00 2.67
C LEU A 151 5.20 34.07 1.87
N LEU A 152 3.88 33.97 1.81
CA LEU A 152 2.96 35.11 1.89
C LEU A 152 1.69 34.68 2.66
N GLY A 153 1.55 35.16 3.91
CA GLY A 153 0.28 35.18 4.65
C GLY A 153 0.21 34.28 5.88
N VAL A 154 0.50 34.85 7.05
CA VAL A 154 0.08 34.28 8.35
C VAL A 154 -1.34 34.79 8.61
N VAL A 155 -2.32 33.89 8.72
CA VAL A 155 -3.65 34.23 9.23
C VAL A 155 -3.73 33.74 10.68
N PRO A 156 -3.57 34.62 11.68
CA PRO A 156 -3.82 34.25 13.07
C PRO A 156 -5.33 34.27 13.33
N PHE A 157 -5.86 33.23 13.97
CA PHE A 157 -7.16 33.29 14.64
C PHE A 157 -7.00 32.83 16.08
N SER A 158 -7.76 33.46 16.97
CA SER A 158 -7.82 33.21 18.41
C SER A 158 -9.29 33.00 18.76
N LEU A 159 -9.64 31.86 19.37
CA LEU A 159 -10.97 31.65 19.96
C LEU A 159 -10.87 31.88 21.48
N PRO A 160 -11.61 32.85 22.04
CA PRO A 160 -11.57 33.13 23.46
C PRO A 160 -12.71 32.44 24.22
N VAL A 161 -12.35 31.54 25.14
CA VAL A 161 -12.54 31.84 26.57
C VAL A 161 -11.35 32.78 26.89
N ASP A 162 -11.45 34.12 26.87
CA ASP A 162 -12.51 35.06 27.29
C ASP A 162 -12.97 36.14 26.26
N PHE A 163 -14.26 36.49 26.31
CA PHE A 163 -15.05 37.55 25.61
C PHE A 163 -14.41 38.98 25.53
N SER A 164 -14.70 39.90 24.57
CA SER A 164 -15.98 40.62 24.33
C SER A 164 -16.00 41.60 23.08
N TRP A 165 -17.21 41.78 22.49
CA TRP A 165 -17.89 42.78 21.56
C TRP A 165 -17.16 43.98 20.88
N THR A 166 -17.54 44.60 19.71
CA THR A 166 -18.87 45.08 19.21
C THR A 166 -18.85 45.71 17.77
N ILE A 167 -19.94 45.54 16.98
CA ILE A 167 -20.71 46.37 15.97
C ILE A 167 -20.05 47.26 14.86
N ALA A 168 -20.75 47.30 13.70
CA ALA A 168 -20.32 47.72 12.35
C ALA A 168 -20.89 49.05 11.78
N ALA A 169 -20.17 49.55 10.75
CA ALA A 169 -20.62 50.19 9.48
C ALA A 169 -21.23 51.63 9.47
N PRO A 170 -21.39 52.29 8.29
CA PRO A 170 -20.38 52.60 7.26
C PRO A 170 -20.51 54.03 6.64
N GLY A 171 -19.43 54.51 6.01
CA GLY A 171 -19.48 55.40 4.83
C GLY A 171 -19.64 56.93 5.02
N GLY A 172 -18.89 57.68 4.19
CA GLY A 172 -19.26 59.04 3.73
C GLY A 172 -18.28 60.17 4.06
N GLN A 173 -17.58 60.68 3.04
CA GLN A 173 -16.65 61.83 3.05
C GLN A 173 -17.26 63.15 3.59
N VAL A 174 -16.46 64.07 4.16
CA VAL A 174 -15.80 65.28 3.56
C VAL A 174 -14.90 65.95 4.64
N THR A 175 -13.72 66.46 4.27
CA THR A 175 -12.74 67.29 5.05
C THR A 175 -13.23 68.76 5.26
N PRO A 176 -12.54 69.74 5.94
CA PRO A 176 -11.26 69.82 6.70
C PRO A 176 -11.39 70.62 8.07
N PRO A 177 -10.34 71.18 8.77
CA PRO A 177 -8.96 70.74 9.07
C PRO A 177 -8.56 70.71 10.60
N VAL A 178 -7.71 69.72 10.94
CA VAL A 178 -6.50 69.71 11.83
C VAL A 178 -6.51 70.19 13.30
N SER A 179 -6.49 69.21 14.22
CA SER A 179 -5.49 69.07 15.31
C SER A 179 -5.28 67.57 15.62
N SER A 180 -4.04 67.07 15.60
CA SER A 180 -3.65 65.64 15.61
C SER A 180 -4.13 64.83 16.84
N PRO A 181 -4.45 63.52 16.69
CA PRO A 181 -4.61 62.62 17.84
C PRO A 181 -3.26 62.38 18.52
N ALA A 182 -3.25 62.32 19.86
CA ALA A 182 -2.04 62.10 20.65
C ALA A 182 -1.41 60.73 20.34
N SER A 183 -0.10 60.69 20.13
CA SER A 183 0.67 59.46 19.91
C SER A 183 0.89 58.72 21.23
N PRO A 184 0.83 57.37 21.27
CA PRO A 184 1.21 56.61 22.46
C PRO A 184 2.69 56.85 22.83
N PRO A 185 3.05 56.69 24.12
CA PRO A 185 4.43 56.84 24.60
C PRO A 185 5.42 55.82 24.00
N ASN A 186 6.72 56.12 24.07
CA ASN A 186 7.77 55.16 23.70
C ASN A 186 7.78 53.95 24.66
N PRO A 187 8.37 52.80 24.32
CA PRO A 187 8.53 51.71 25.27
C PRO A 187 9.60 52.02 26.33
N PRO A 188 9.44 51.57 27.59
CA PRO A 188 10.49 51.70 28.61
C PRO A 188 11.69 50.81 28.26
N VAL A 189 12.90 51.22 28.65
CA VAL A 189 14.13 50.43 28.43
C VAL A 189 14.55 49.77 29.74
N ILE A 190 14.58 48.44 29.77
CA ILE A 190 15.06 47.68 30.92
C ILE A 190 16.59 47.70 30.94
N THR A 191 17.18 48.14 32.05
CA THR A 191 18.64 48.13 32.27
C THR A 191 19.07 47.08 33.29
N GLN A 192 18.13 46.57 34.10
CA GLN A 192 18.36 45.50 35.05
C GLN A 192 17.17 44.53 35.07
N PRO A 193 17.38 43.21 34.86
CA PRO A 193 18.66 42.62 34.46
C PRO A 193 19.08 43.09 33.07
N GLY A 194 20.39 43.15 32.82
CA GLY A 194 20.95 43.61 31.53
C GLY A 194 20.74 42.63 30.36
N THR A 195 20.01 41.54 30.59
CA THR A 195 19.70 40.47 29.63
C THR A 195 18.20 40.18 29.65
N SER A 196 17.67 39.65 28.54
CA SER A 196 16.25 39.26 28.44
C SER A 196 15.86 38.10 29.35
N THR A 197 16.85 37.32 29.83
CA THR A 197 16.67 36.22 30.78
C THR A 197 17.73 36.31 31.89
N SER A 198 17.33 36.09 33.14
CA SER A 198 18.22 36.02 34.30
C SER A 198 17.79 34.88 35.22
N SER A 199 18.75 34.13 35.76
CA SER A 199 18.52 33.06 36.73
C SER A 199 19.06 33.45 38.11
N SER A 200 18.39 33.02 39.19
CA SER A 200 18.90 33.19 40.55
C SER A 200 18.28 32.20 41.52
N ASN A 201 19.04 31.82 42.54
CA ASN A 201 18.56 30.99 43.66
C ASN A 201 17.95 31.77 44.83
N THR A 202 17.62 33.05 44.62
CA THR A 202 17.01 33.88 45.67
C THR A 202 15.51 34.03 45.45
N ASN A 203 14.78 34.40 46.49
CA ASN A 203 13.33 34.64 46.39
C ASN A 203 12.98 36.00 45.81
N ALA A 204 13.97 36.86 45.55
CA ALA A 204 13.76 38.25 45.20
C ALA A 204 14.38 38.56 43.82
N PHE A 205 13.69 39.37 43.05
CA PHE A 205 14.17 39.87 41.77
C PHE A 205 13.90 41.36 41.67
N THR A 206 14.89 42.10 41.14
CA THR A 206 14.78 43.54 40.93
C THR A 206 14.87 43.85 39.45
N LEU A 207 13.87 44.59 38.99
CA LEU A 207 13.65 45.02 37.62
C LEU A 207 13.73 46.54 37.57
N ALA A 208 14.74 47.08 36.90
CA ALA A 208 14.95 48.52 36.80
C ALA A 208 15.28 48.96 35.37
N GLY A 209 15.00 50.21 35.06
CA GLY A 209 15.14 50.75 33.72
C GLY A 209 14.91 52.24 33.62
N THR A 210 14.88 52.72 32.37
CA THR A 210 14.57 54.11 32.02
C THR A 210 13.18 54.21 31.41
N CYS A 211 12.51 55.33 31.66
CA CYS A 211 11.15 55.64 31.21
C CYS A 211 11.00 57.14 30.95
N ASP A 212 9.93 57.53 30.26
CA ASP A 212 9.66 58.94 30.00
C ASP A 212 9.12 59.62 31.27
N ASN A 213 9.80 60.69 31.71
CA ASN A 213 9.52 61.35 32.98
C ASN A 213 8.08 61.90 33.02
N GLY A 214 7.34 61.59 34.10
CA GLY A 214 5.94 62.01 34.28
C GLY A 214 4.89 61.01 33.78
N LEU A 215 5.28 59.93 33.10
CA LEU A 215 4.40 58.80 32.77
C LEU A 215 4.35 57.77 33.89
N GLN A 216 3.47 56.78 33.79
CA GLN A 216 3.37 55.68 34.77
C GLN A 216 3.92 54.38 34.18
N VAL A 217 4.87 53.73 34.84
CA VAL A 217 5.32 52.39 34.46
C VAL A 217 4.40 51.35 35.09
N VAL A 218 3.87 50.46 34.26
CA VAL A 218 2.96 49.37 34.64
C VAL A 218 3.68 48.06 34.39
N ILE A 219 3.73 47.21 35.42
CA ILE A 219 4.21 45.84 35.31
C ILE A 219 3.07 44.82 35.36
N GLY A 220 3.23 43.73 34.61
CA GLY A 220 2.28 42.63 34.51
C GLY A 220 2.95 41.33 34.10
N GLY A 221 2.16 40.36 33.61
CA GLY A 221 2.63 39.01 33.28
C GLY A 221 2.48 38.05 34.47
N HIS A 222 3.53 37.28 34.78
CA HIS A 222 3.53 36.30 35.88
C HIS A 222 3.72 36.93 37.27
N VAL A 223 3.91 38.25 37.31
CA VAL A 223 3.94 39.05 38.54
C VAL A 223 2.73 39.97 38.57
N GLY A 224 1.96 39.87 39.65
CA GLY A 224 0.85 40.76 39.95
C GLY A 224 1.20 41.73 41.06
N ALA A 225 0.27 42.63 41.39
CA ALA A 225 0.46 43.63 42.44
C ALA A 225 0.86 43.01 43.79
N GLN A 226 0.36 41.80 44.10
CA GLN A 226 0.65 41.05 45.33
C GLN A 226 2.10 40.55 45.43
N ASP A 227 2.82 40.45 44.30
CA ASP A 227 4.19 39.96 44.27
C ASP A 227 5.23 41.10 44.45
N VAL A 228 4.80 42.36 44.30
CA VAL A 228 5.67 43.55 44.34
C VAL A 228 5.98 43.94 45.78
N SER A 229 7.27 44.00 46.11
CA SER A 229 7.80 44.36 47.42
C SER A 229 8.32 45.80 47.51
N ALA A 230 8.67 46.45 46.39
CA ALA A 230 9.04 47.87 46.29
C ALA A 230 8.76 48.40 44.87
N PRO A 231 8.44 49.71 44.66
CA PRO A 231 8.58 50.83 45.60
C PRO A 231 7.36 51.05 46.51
N THR A 232 6.21 50.45 46.19
CA THR A 232 5.03 50.41 47.08
C THR A 232 4.48 48.99 47.04
N ALA A 233 4.54 48.30 48.19
CA ALA A 233 4.11 46.92 48.27
C ALA A 233 2.62 46.78 47.89
N GLY A 234 2.29 45.77 47.09
CA GLY A 234 0.91 45.56 46.64
C GLY A 234 0.48 46.40 45.44
N ASN A 235 1.39 47.16 44.80
CA ASN A 235 1.07 48.03 43.66
C ASN A 235 2.00 47.75 42.46
N ASN A 236 1.41 47.38 41.33
CA ASN A 236 2.11 47.08 40.08
C ASN A 236 2.23 48.28 39.12
N VAL A 237 1.92 49.49 39.60
CA VAL A 237 2.07 50.74 38.86
C VAL A 237 2.93 51.72 39.66
N ALA A 238 3.92 52.33 39.03
CA ALA A 238 4.77 53.34 39.63
C ALA A 238 4.93 54.55 38.69
N ASN A 239 4.93 55.77 39.24
CA ASN A 239 5.22 56.95 38.44
C ASN A 239 6.70 56.98 38.06
N CYS A 240 6.99 57.25 36.79
CA CYS A 240 8.34 57.49 36.30
C CYS A 240 8.83 58.84 36.82
N VAL A 241 9.77 58.81 37.76
CA VAL A 241 10.36 60.01 38.38
C VAL A 241 11.82 60.09 38.00
N ALA A 242 12.24 61.27 37.52
CA ALA A 242 13.59 61.52 37.02
C ALA A 242 14.02 60.59 35.87
N GLY A 243 13.05 60.07 35.10
CA GLY A 243 13.30 59.24 33.91
C GLY A 243 13.68 57.78 34.19
N VAL A 244 13.48 57.29 35.42
CA VAL A 244 13.82 55.91 35.80
C VAL A 244 12.68 55.22 36.55
N PHE A 245 12.67 53.89 36.49
CA PHE A 245 11.77 53.04 37.26
C PHE A 245 12.54 51.87 37.89
N SER A 246 12.01 51.35 38.99
CA SER A 246 12.50 50.16 39.65
C SER A 246 11.37 49.45 40.36
N PHE A 247 11.24 48.14 40.14
CA PHE A 247 10.34 47.25 40.86
C PHE A 247 11.15 46.12 41.48
N SER A 248 10.87 45.81 42.74
CA SER A 248 11.33 44.57 43.35
C SER A 248 10.11 43.70 43.58
N PHE A 249 10.22 42.40 43.28
CA PHE A 249 9.17 41.44 43.53
C PHE A 249 9.75 40.11 44.01
N SER A 250 8.91 39.30 44.65
CA SER A 250 9.32 38.04 45.25
C SER A 250 8.43 36.87 44.89
N LYS A 251 9.03 35.70 44.66
CA LYS A 251 8.34 34.42 44.43
C LYS A 251 8.97 33.34 45.30
N THR A 252 8.14 32.41 45.79
CA THR A 252 8.56 31.32 46.68
C THR A 252 8.62 29.96 45.99
N THR A 253 8.17 29.86 44.74
CA THR A 253 8.18 28.62 43.96
C THR A 253 9.21 28.72 42.83
N ASP A 254 9.83 27.59 42.48
CA ASP A 254 10.79 27.53 41.37
C ASP A 254 10.02 27.51 40.05
N SER A 255 10.31 28.48 39.18
CA SER A 255 9.68 28.64 37.88
C SER A 255 10.34 29.73 37.05
N ALA A 256 9.96 29.80 35.77
CA ALA A 256 10.27 30.92 34.90
C ALA A 256 9.14 31.96 34.95
N TYR A 257 9.42 33.12 35.53
CA TYR A 257 8.50 34.24 35.68
C TYR A 257 8.78 35.30 34.62
N THR A 258 7.88 35.43 33.65
CA THR A 258 7.97 36.49 32.62
C THR A 258 7.22 37.74 33.10
N VAL A 259 7.91 38.89 33.10
CA VAL A 259 7.38 40.19 33.52
C VAL A 259 7.30 41.14 32.34
N SER A 260 6.11 41.67 32.11
CA SER A 260 5.82 42.65 31.06
C SER A 260 5.89 44.06 31.62
N VAL A 261 6.60 44.97 30.95
CA VAL A 261 6.77 46.36 31.38
C VAL A 261 6.32 47.29 30.27
N MET A 262 5.37 48.17 30.57
CA MET A 262 4.91 49.22 29.66
C MET A 262 4.85 50.55 30.40
N GLN A 263 4.77 51.67 29.68
CA GLN A 263 4.51 52.97 30.27
C GLN A 263 3.21 53.57 29.74
N ARG A 264 2.44 54.17 30.64
CA ARG A 264 1.11 54.75 30.43
C ARG A 264 1.18 56.25 30.57
N ASP A 265 0.58 56.97 29.62
CA ASP A 265 0.29 58.38 29.82
C ASP A 265 -0.96 58.56 30.71
N PRO A 266 -0.82 59.14 31.92
CA PRO A 266 -1.95 59.29 32.84
C PRO A 266 -3.01 60.28 32.33
N GLN A 267 -2.70 61.14 31.36
CA GLN A 267 -3.65 62.13 30.81
C GLN A 267 -4.48 61.56 29.66
N THR A 268 -3.85 60.77 28.78
CA THR A 268 -4.51 60.18 27.60
C THR A 268 -4.92 58.73 27.78
N GLN A 269 -4.44 58.07 28.85
CA GLN A 269 -4.62 56.63 29.15
C GLN A 269 -4.10 55.69 28.06
N LEU A 270 -3.20 56.16 27.20
CA LEU A 270 -2.54 55.35 26.18
C LEU A 270 -1.30 54.66 26.74
N ASP A 271 -1.18 53.35 26.52
CA ASP A 271 -0.04 52.51 26.90
C ASP A 271 0.96 52.39 25.74
N SER A 272 2.26 52.35 26.07
CA SER A 272 3.33 51.98 25.15
C SER A 272 3.27 50.49 24.80
N THR A 273 3.98 50.05 23.76
CA THR A 273 4.21 48.61 23.57
C THR A 273 5.05 48.07 24.74
N GLY A 274 4.71 46.87 25.24
CA GLY A 274 5.38 46.28 26.40
C GLY A 274 6.71 45.58 26.07
N VAL A 275 7.68 45.67 26.96
CA VAL A 275 8.96 44.94 26.95
C VAL A 275 8.90 43.80 27.95
N GLN A 276 9.47 42.64 27.61
CA GLN A 276 9.42 41.43 28.45
C GLN A 276 10.80 41.08 29.00
N VAL A 277 10.85 40.63 30.24
CA VAL A 277 12.03 40.00 30.84
C VAL A 277 11.62 38.72 31.57
N THR A 278 12.43 37.67 31.45
CA THR A 278 12.18 36.39 32.13
C THR A 278 13.16 36.18 33.27
N TRP A 279 12.62 35.96 34.47
CA TRP A 279 13.39 35.56 35.63
C TRP A 279 13.16 34.07 35.93
N ILE A 280 14.22 33.27 35.94
CA ILE A 280 14.18 31.86 36.35
C ILE A 280 14.60 31.77 37.82
N ARG A 281 13.65 31.44 38.70
CA ARG A 281 13.95 31.08 40.09
C ARG A 281 14.20 29.58 40.16
N ASP A 282 15.36 29.21 40.66
CA ASP A 282 15.75 27.82 40.86
C ASP A 282 16.57 27.69 42.15
N THR A 283 16.05 26.95 43.12
CA THR A 283 16.68 26.72 44.43
C THR A 283 17.18 25.29 44.62
N ALA A 284 17.05 24.44 43.60
CA ALA A 284 17.45 23.04 43.67
C ALA A 284 18.92 22.87 43.26
N PRO A 285 19.77 22.26 44.11
CA PRO A 285 21.14 21.94 43.71
C PRO A 285 21.21 20.91 42.59
N PRO A 286 22.17 21.05 41.66
CA PRO A 286 22.44 20.03 40.65
C PRO A 286 22.97 18.74 41.30
N SER A 287 22.85 17.60 40.61
CA SER A 287 23.44 16.33 41.08
C SER A 287 24.98 16.42 41.16
N PRO A 288 25.69 15.62 41.97
CA PRO A 288 27.17 15.62 41.96
C PRO A 288 27.75 15.21 40.60
N PRO A 289 28.91 15.75 40.18
CA PRO A 289 29.59 15.29 38.96
C PRO A 289 30.01 13.82 39.08
N VAL A 290 29.89 13.05 38.01
CA VAL A 290 30.29 11.63 38.00
C VAL A 290 31.59 11.48 37.22
N VAL A 291 32.66 11.00 37.87
CA VAL A 291 33.94 10.72 37.21
C VAL A 291 33.87 9.35 36.52
N SER A 292 34.06 9.31 35.20
CA SER A 292 34.03 8.07 34.43
C SER A 292 35.35 7.76 33.73
N GLN A 293 36.27 8.72 33.65
CA GLN A 293 37.58 8.55 33.05
C GLN A 293 38.66 9.20 33.91
N PRO A 294 39.56 8.41 34.50
CA PRO A 294 39.39 6.98 34.79
C PRO A 294 38.23 6.73 35.76
N SER A 295 37.55 5.59 35.63
CA SER A 295 36.40 5.23 36.48
C SER A 295 36.79 4.63 37.84
N GLN A 296 38.03 4.17 37.98
CA GLN A 296 38.54 3.59 39.22
C GLN A 296 39.11 4.68 40.12
N SER A 297 38.78 4.65 41.41
CA SER A 297 39.36 5.49 42.44
C SER A 297 39.62 4.62 43.69
N PRO A 298 40.88 4.44 44.13
CA PRO A 298 42.08 5.11 43.63
C PRO A 298 42.54 4.59 42.26
N PHE A 299 43.01 5.48 41.38
CA PHE A 299 43.62 5.15 40.09
C PHE A 299 45.15 5.11 40.20
N TYR A 300 45.80 4.11 39.59
CA TYR A 300 47.25 3.89 39.67
C TYR A 300 47.88 3.93 38.28
N ASP A 301 48.88 4.78 38.06
CA ASP A 301 49.69 4.78 36.83
C ASP A 301 51.10 5.40 37.03
N SER A 302 51.90 5.43 35.97
CA SER A 302 53.21 6.13 35.93
C SER A 302 53.19 7.44 35.16
N ALA A 303 52.05 7.79 34.55
CA ALA A 303 51.98 8.97 33.71
C ALA A 303 52.23 10.23 34.55
N SER A 304 52.88 11.24 33.99
CA SER A 304 53.01 12.55 34.65
C SER A 304 51.76 13.42 34.51
N SER A 305 50.72 12.90 33.85
CA SER A 305 49.46 13.60 33.60
C SER A 305 48.26 12.68 33.80
N LEU A 306 47.24 13.17 34.51
CA LEU A 306 45.95 12.53 34.71
C LEU A 306 44.86 13.34 34.00
N SER A 307 44.12 12.71 33.10
CA SER A 307 42.88 13.26 32.53
C SER A 307 41.68 12.78 33.36
N LEU A 308 41.00 13.70 34.02
CA LEU A 308 39.76 13.47 34.78
C LEU A 308 38.56 13.93 33.96
N GLY A 309 37.79 13.00 33.44
CA GLY A 309 36.58 13.27 32.65
C GLY A 309 35.35 12.55 33.17
N GLY A 310 34.18 13.13 32.88
CA GLY A 310 32.92 12.51 33.25
C GLY A 310 31.70 13.37 33.02
N ALA A 311 30.57 12.93 33.59
CA ALA A 311 29.27 13.55 33.37
C ALA A 311 28.99 14.69 34.36
N CYS A 312 28.37 15.75 33.85
CA CYS A 312 27.93 16.93 34.59
C CYS A 312 26.62 17.47 34.02
N GLU A 313 26.01 18.43 34.70
CA GLU A 313 24.78 19.06 34.26
C GLU A 313 25.05 20.10 33.17
N PRO A 314 24.41 20.03 31.99
CA PRO A 314 24.65 20.98 30.89
C PRO A 314 24.48 22.43 31.32
N GLY A 315 25.50 23.25 31.09
CA GLY A 315 25.51 24.66 31.45
C GLY A 315 25.97 24.97 32.88
N ALA A 316 26.09 23.97 33.76
CA ALA A 316 26.67 24.15 35.09
C ALA A 316 28.21 24.33 35.02
N GLN A 317 28.79 25.03 35.98
CA GLN A 317 30.23 25.14 36.15
C GLN A 317 30.74 24.02 37.05
N VAL A 318 31.59 23.13 36.55
CA VAL A 318 32.25 22.08 37.34
C VAL A 318 33.53 22.64 37.94
N ASN A 319 33.72 22.44 39.24
CA ASN A 319 34.87 22.89 40.03
C ASN A 319 35.66 21.68 40.53
N LEU A 320 36.95 21.62 40.19
CA LEU A 320 37.93 20.68 40.72
C LEU A 320 38.74 21.36 41.83
N SER A 321 38.88 20.69 42.96
CA SER A 321 39.65 21.14 44.14
C SER A 321 40.45 19.99 44.75
N GLY A 322 41.34 20.26 45.72
CA GLY A 322 42.21 19.26 46.34
C GLY A 322 43.65 19.40 45.85
N ALA A 323 44.15 18.40 45.13
CA ALA A 323 45.50 18.37 44.59
C ALA A 323 45.75 19.41 43.48
N ASP A 324 44.69 19.87 42.81
CA ASP A 324 44.68 21.03 41.90
C ASP A 324 43.41 21.86 42.14
N SER A 325 43.38 23.07 41.58
CA SER A 325 42.20 23.95 41.62
C SER A 325 41.90 24.48 40.21
N MET A 326 40.80 24.04 39.63
CA MET A 326 40.38 24.36 38.25
C MET A 326 38.86 24.46 38.18
N ALA A 327 38.34 25.19 37.19
CA ALA A 327 36.90 25.21 36.91
C ALA A 327 36.65 25.22 35.40
N ILE A 328 35.64 24.48 34.95
CA ILE A 328 35.23 24.41 33.54
C ILE A 328 33.71 24.44 33.42
N SER A 329 33.19 25.09 32.38
CA SER A 329 31.77 25.01 32.06
C SER A 329 31.43 23.65 31.46
N CYS A 330 30.37 23.02 31.95
CA CYS A 330 29.86 21.75 31.46
C CYS A 330 29.18 21.94 30.09
N SER A 331 29.93 21.70 29.02
CA SER A 331 29.40 21.70 27.66
C SER A 331 28.91 20.30 27.27
N ALA A 332 27.68 20.19 26.74
CA ALA A 332 27.08 18.92 26.31
C ALA A 332 27.02 17.82 27.39
N GLY A 333 26.94 18.21 28.67
CA GLY A 333 26.80 17.27 29.80
C GLY A 333 28.09 16.53 30.17
N GLN A 334 29.26 17.02 29.75
CA GLN A 334 30.56 16.41 30.03
C GLN A 334 31.58 17.44 30.53
N PHE A 335 32.46 17.03 31.44
CA PHE A 335 33.61 17.80 31.89
C PHE A 335 34.92 17.03 31.63
N SER A 336 36.02 17.77 31.52
CA SER A 336 37.37 17.21 31.45
C SER A 336 38.37 18.18 32.09
N PHE A 337 39.16 17.66 33.02
CA PHE A 337 40.31 18.33 33.63
C PHE A 337 41.58 17.55 33.32
N ASN A 338 42.71 18.25 33.19
CA ASN A 338 44.02 17.63 33.08
C ASN A 338 44.88 18.08 34.26
N SER A 339 45.27 17.15 35.11
CA SER A 339 46.23 17.35 36.20
C SER A 339 47.61 16.86 35.79
N THR A 340 48.68 17.55 36.19
CA THR A 340 50.06 17.11 35.95
C THR A 340 50.88 17.11 37.23
N LYS A 341 51.51 15.98 37.57
CA LYS A 341 52.36 15.81 38.76
C LYS A 341 53.67 15.13 38.38
N ALA A 342 54.80 15.71 38.76
CA ALA A 342 56.14 15.21 38.41
C ALA A 342 56.72 14.22 39.43
N SER A 343 56.21 14.24 40.67
CA SER A 343 56.64 13.37 41.78
C SER A 343 55.69 12.19 41.96
N ASP A 344 56.23 11.07 42.42
CA ASP A 344 55.43 9.94 42.87
C ASP A 344 54.70 10.31 44.17
N GLY A 345 53.47 9.84 44.33
CA GLY A 345 52.63 10.22 45.47
C GLY A 345 51.15 9.96 45.27
N THR A 346 50.38 10.17 46.33
CA THR A 346 48.91 10.08 46.34
C THR A 346 48.30 11.48 46.28
N TYR A 347 47.45 11.71 45.28
CA TYR A 347 46.81 12.99 44.99
C TYR A 347 45.29 12.84 45.11
N ASN A 348 44.66 13.63 45.98
CA ASN A 348 43.22 13.61 46.22
C ASN A 348 42.54 14.79 45.52
N TYR A 349 41.45 14.52 44.82
CA TYR A 349 40.63 15.49 44.09
C TYR A 349 39.20 15.48 44.63
N THR A 350 38.55 16.63 44.57
CA THR A 350 37.15 16.83 44.95
C THR A 350 36.46 17.67 43.89
N LEU A 351 35.39 17.12 43.31
CA LEU A 351 34.62 17.75 42.23
C LEU A 351 33.24 18.17 42.73
N SER A 352 32.80 19.37 42.38
CA SER A 352 31.43 19.86 42.61
C SER A 352 30.95 20.63 41.38
N GLN A 353 29.66 20.86 41.22
CA GLN A 353 29.15 21.71 40.14
C GLN A 353 28.15 22.76 40.62
N THR A 354 28.16 23.91 39.97
CA THR A 354 27.28 25.05 40.26
C THR A 354 26.40 25.33 39.05
N ASP A 355 25.08 25.28 39.20
CA ASP A 355 24.15 25.55 38.11
C ASP A 355 24.10 27.05 37.72
N ALA A 356 23.27 27.40 36.73
CA ALA A 356 23.11 28.77 36.26
C ALA A 356 22.39 29.70 37.26
N ALA A 357 21.70 29.16 38.26
CA ALA A 357 21.04 29.93 39.32
C ALA A 357 21.94 30.16 40.54
N GLY A 358 23.08 29.46 40.61
CA GLY A 358 24.10 29.57 41.66
C GLY A 358 24.01 28.47 42.73
N ASN A 359 23.26 27.38 42.52
CA ASN A 359 23.19 26.28 43.49
C ASN A 359 24.37 25.32 43.32
N LEU A 360 24.99 24.92 44.44
CA LEU A 360 26.17 24.04 44.48
C LEU A 360 25.79 22.59 44.81
N SER A 361 26.25 21.63 44.00
CA SER A 361 26.06 20.19 44.22
C SER A 361 26.79 19.67 45.46
N ALA A 362 26.43 18.47 45.93
CA ALA A 362 27.33 17.69 46.77
C ALA A 362 28.61 17.28 45.98
N ALA A 363 29.68 16.93 46.70
CA ALA A 363 31.00 16.73 46.11
C ALA A 363 31.34 15.25 45.83
N THR A 364 32.09 15.02 44.77
CA THR A 364 32.62 13.70 44.36
C THR A 364 34.12 13.64 44.61
N SER A 365 34.58 12.66 45.38
CA SER A 365 36.00 12.45 45.68
C SER A 365 36.65 11.49 44.69
N PHE A 366 37.88 11.78 44.29
CA PHE A 366 38.68 10.94 43.41
C PHE A 366 40.15 10.92 43.86
N GLN A 367 40.80 9.75 43.88
CA GLN A 367 42.21 9.60 44.28
C GLN A 367 43.07 9.06 43.14
N TRP A 368 44.24 9.67 42.91
CA TRP A 368 45.25 9.22 41.96
C TRP A 368 46.56 8.92 42.68
N VAL A 369 47.10 7.72 42.49
CA VAL A 369 48.42 7.32 42.99
C VAL A 369 49.35 7.20 41.79
N ARG A 370 50.31 8.12 41.69
CA ARG A 370 51.33 8.11 40.65
C ARG A 370 52.60 7.42 41.16
N SER A 371 53.14 6.49 40.38
CA SER A 371 54.44 5.83 40.64
C SER A 371 55.22 5.58 39.35
N ALA A 372 56.46 6.04 39.23
CA ALA A 372 57.27 5.91 38.01
C ALA A 372 57.61 4.44 37.66
N SER A 373 57.52 3.53 38.62
CA SER A 373 57.79 2.10 38.50
C SER A 373 56.53 1.27 38.81
N VAL A 374 55.44 1.50 38.06
CA VAL A 374 54.18 0.76 38.26
C VAL A 374 54.42 -0.74 38.17
N MET A 375 54.12 -1.44 39.25
CA MET A 375 54.20 -2.89 39.27
C MET A 375 52.87 -3.50 38.84
N SER A 376 52.93 -4.57 38.04
CA SER A 376 51.73 -5.31 37.64
C SER A 376 51.01 -5.86 38.89
N PRO A 377 49.67 -5.84 38.97
CA PRO A 377 48.93 -6.50 40.04
C PRO A 377 49.24 -8.01 40.12
N PRO A 378 49.22 -8.62 41.31
CA PRO A 378 49.32 -10.07 41.44
C PRO A 378 48.06 -10.73 40.87
N ALA A 379 48.19 -11.87 40.19
CA ALA A 379 47.01 -12.58 39.68
C ALA A 379 46.40 -13.44 40.79
N ILE A 380 45.08 -13.48 40.88
CA ILE A 380 44.35 -14.48 41.69
C ILE A 380 43.94 -15.60 40.74
N GLN A 381 44.42 -16.83 40.98
CA GLN A 381 44.08 -18.01 40.18
C GLN A 381 43.04 -18.90 40.88
N SER A 382 43.09 -18.96 42.22
CA SER A 382 42.10 -19.62 43.04
C SER A 382 41.68 -18.69 44.17
N PRO A 383 40.38 -18.41 44.37
CA PRO A 383 39.29 -18.73 43.44
C PRO A 383 39.41 -17.90 42.15
N ALA A 384 39.05 -18.48 41.01
CA ALA A 384 39.15 -17.80 39.71
C ALA A 384 38.09 -16.71 39.50
N SER A 385 36.95 -16.80 40.21
CA SER A 385 35.87 -15.81 40.15
C SER A 385 36.12 -14.69 41.16
N SER A 386 35.90 -13.44 40.73
CA SER A 386 35.94 -12.26 41.61
C SER A 386 34.83 -12.25 42.66
N MET A 387 33.75 -13.01 42.44
CA MET A 387 32.74 -13.33 43.45
C MET A 387 32.77 -14.84 43.70
N PHE A 388 33.20 -15.25 44.90
CA PHE A 388 33.32 -16.65 45.26
C PHE A 388 32.30 -17.03 46.34
N TYR A 389 31.37 -17.92 46.00
CA TYR A 389 30.38 -18.45 46.93
C TYR A 389 30.86 -19.77 47.49
N SER A 390 30.79 -19.95 48.81
CA SER A 390 31.13 -21.23 49.43
C SER A 390 30.29 -21.54 50.65
N ARG A 391 29.94 -22.82 50.80
CA ARG A 391 29.32 -23.35 52.03
C ARG A 391 30.34 -23.52 53.15
N THR A 392 31.59 -23.74 52.77
CA THR A 392 32.68 -23.88 53.72
C THR A 392 33.17 -22.52 54.17
N ARG A 393 33.54 -22.42 55.45
CA ARG A 393 34.12 -21.21 56.05
C ARG A 393 35.63 -21.07 55.87
N SER A 394 36.16 -21.77 54.87
CA SER A 394 37.59 -21.77 54.55
C SER A 394 37.77 -21.39 53.09
N LEU A 395 38.77 -20.54 52.83
CA LEU A 395 39.12 -20.07 51.50
C LEU A 395 40.63 -20.17 51.31
N MET A 396 41.06 -20.74 50.19
CA MET A 396 42.45 -20.62 49.75
C MET A 396 42.52 -19.61 48.61
N ILE A 397 43.20 -18.50 48.86
CA ILE A 397 43.55 -17.51 47.85
C ILE A 397 44.96 -17.83 47.37
N SER A 398 45.14 -18.11 46.08
CA SER A 398 46.46 -18.36 45.51
C SER A 398 46.55 -17.85 44.09
N GLY A 399 47.78 -17.55 43.66
CA GLY A 399 48.06 -17.15 42.29
C GLY A 399 49.50 -16.72 42.10
N SER A 400 49.76 -15.96 41.04
CA SER A 400 51.10 -15.56 40.64
C SER A 400 51.43 -14.13 41.03
N CYS A 401 52.71 -13.90 41.34
CA CYS A 401 53.25 -12.62 41.79
C CYS A 401 54.66 -12.41 41.21
N MET A 402 55.16 -11.18 41.30
CA MET A 402 56.52 -10.86 40.90
C MET A 402 57.51 -11.48 41.90
N SER A 403 58.55 -12.18 41.41
CA SER A 403 59.52 -12.85 42.27
C SER A 403 60.17 -11.88 43.26
N ASN A 404 60.27 -12.28 44.54
CA ASN A 404 60.77 -11.47 45.66
C ASN A 404 59.93 -10.23 46.04
N ALA A 405 58.80 -9.95 45.37
CA ALA A 405 57.86 -8.92 45.82
C ALA A 405 57.14 -9.35 47.11
N THR A 406 56.73 -8.40 47.94
CA THR A 406 55.89 -8.63 49.10
C THR A 406 54.42 -8.55 48.67
N VAL A 407 53.72 -9.68 48.67
CA VAL A 407 52.27 -9.74 48.42
C VAL A 407 51.52 -9.47 49.72
N THR A 408 50.59 -8.53 49.69
CA THR A 408 49.79 -8.11 50.85
C THR A 408 48.33 -8.39 50.62
N LEU A 409 47.70 -9.06 51.59
CA LEU A 409 46.27 -9.29 51.69
C LEU A 409 45.66 -8.23 52.63
N SER A 410 44.60 -7.58 52.18
CA SER A 410 43.90 -6.51 52.90
C SER A 410 42.40 -6.57 52.65
N GLY A 411 41.62 -5.65 53.23
CA GLY A 411 40.16 -5.65 53.19
C GLY A 411 39.53 -6.25 54.46
N ALA A 412 38.44 -7.00 54.31
CA ALA A 412 37.68 -7.62 55.40
C ALA A 412 38.37 -8.86 55.97
N VAL A 413 39.64 -8.73 56.37
CA VAL A 413 40.48 -9.81 56.91
C VAL A 413 41.45 -9.28 57.95
N THR A 414 41.64 -10.06 59.00
CA THR A 414 42.60 -9.79 60.08
C THR A 414 43.67 -10.88 60.14
N ALA A 415 44.81 -10.57 60.75
CA ALA A 415 45.92 -11.51 60.90
C ALA A 415 45.50 -12.87 61.51
N SER A 416 44.62 -12.85 62.51
CA SER A 416 44.09 -14.05 63.20
C SER A 416 43.17 -14.93 62.35
N GLU A 417 42.73 -14.45 61.20
CA GLU A 417 41.87 -15.19 60.27
C GLU A 417 42.66 -15.89 59.16
N VAL A 418 43.97 -15.64 59.08
CA VAL A 418 44.89 -16.32 58.15
C VAL A 418 45.30 -17.64 58.78
N SER A 419 44.81 -18.77 58.29
CA SER A 419 45.00 -20.10 58.90
C SER A 419 46.38 -20.75 58.64
N ASP A 420 47.35 -20.02 58.09
CA ASP A 420 48.77 -20.40 57.99
C ASP A 420 49.48 -20.18 59.36
N PRO A 421 50.48 -21.00 59.75
CA PRO A 421 51.28 -20.83 60.97
C PRO A 421 51.84 -19.41 61.21
N SER A 422 52.08 -18.64 60.15
CA SER A 422 52.64 -17.28 60.22
C SER A 422 51.64 -16.19 60.60
N GLN A 423 50.32 -16.44 60.47
CA GLN A 423 49.23 -15.47 60.71
C GLN A 423 49.48 -14.09 60.06
N ALA A 424 50.24 -14.05 58.97
CA ALA A 424 50.73 -12.81 58.38
C ALA A 424 49.85 -12.38 57.20
N LEU A 425 49.46 -11.10 57.20
CA LEU A 425 48.75 -10.45 56.08
C LEU A 425 49.66 -10.10 54.90
N SER A 426 50.97 -10.30 55.03
CA SER A 426 51.95 -10.07 53.97
C SER A 426 52.90 -11.25 53.85
N ARG A 427 53.23 -11.66 52.63
CA ARG A 427 54.17 -12.75 52.36
C ARG A 427 55.10 -12.40 51.21
N THR A 428 56.34 -12.85 51.27
CA THR A 428 57.25 -12.75 50.13
C THR A 428 56.83 -13.73 49.05
N CYS A 429 56.76 -13.26 47.81
CA CYS A 429 56.52 -14.08 46.63
C CYS A 429 57.69 -15.02 46.40
N VAL A 430 57.46 -16.34 46.50
CA VAL A 430 58.50 -17.36 46.33
C VAL A 430 58.25 -18.09 45.02
N SER A 431 59.27 -18.17 44.16
CA SER A 431 59.19 -18.83 42.84
C SER A 431 58.02 -18.36 41.97
N GLY A 432 57.64 -17.08 42.10
CA GLY A 432 56.57 -16.45 41.30
C GLY A 432 55.14 -16.73 41.76
N SER A 433 54.93 -17.35 42.94
CA SER A 433 53.60 -17.69 43.44
C SER A 433 53.39 -17.27 44.90
N TYR A 434 52.14 -17.03 45.26
CA TYR A 434 51.70 -16.76 46.62
C TYR A 434 50.44 -17.57 46.96
N SER A 435 50.22 -17.77 48.26
CA SER A 435 48.97 -18.30 48.78
C SER A 435 48.68 -17.76 50.19
N PHE A 436 47.39 -17.58 50.46
CA PHE A 436 46.81 -17.29 51.76
C PHE A 436 45.69 -18.30 52.03
N ALA A 437 45.77 -19.01 53.14
CA ALA A 437 44.65 -19.79 53.66
C ALA A 437 43.89 -18.93 54.66
N LEU A 438 42.58 -18.80 54.49
CA LEU A 438 41.70 -17.98 55.31
C LEU A 438 40.62 -18.83 55.94
N SER A 439 40.21 -18.45 57.15
CA SER A 439 39.07 -19.02 57.85
C SER A 439 38.24 -17.93 58.52
N LYS A 440 36.92 -17.99 58.36
CA LYS A 440 35.96 -17.11 59.03
C LYS A 440 35.11 -17.90 60.02
N SER A 441 34.65 -17.26 61.09
CA SER A 441 33.78 -17.91 62.08
C SER A 441 32.29 -17.82 61.73
N LEU A 442 31.90 -16.85 60.89
CA LEU A 442 30.51 -16.53 60.56
C LEU A 442 30.29 -16.46 59.05
N ASP A 443 29.04 -16.69 58.65
CA ASP A 443 28.55 -16.47 57.30
C ASP A 443 28.46 -14.96 57.02
N GLY A 444 28.60 -14.56 55.75
CA GLY A 444 28.64 -13.15 55.38
C GLY A 444 29.39 -12.88 54.09
N VAL A 445 29.41 -11.60 53.70
CA VAL A 445 30.13 -11.08 52.53
C VAL A 445 31.43 -10.42 53.00
N TYR A 446 32.55 -10.86 52.45
CA TYR A 446 33.89 -10.41 52.83
C TYR A 446 34.64 -9.91 51.60
N ASP A 447 34.83 -8.60 51.50
CA ASP A 447 35.61 -7.98 50.43
C ASP A 447 37.10 -8.00 50.76
N LEU A 448 37.86 -8.76 49.98
CA LEU A 448 39.29 -8.97 50.14
C LEU A 448 40.05 -8.30 49.00
N GLN A 449 41.28 -7.87 49.25
CA GLN A 449 42.13 -7.22 48.27
C GLN A 449 43.54 -7.77 48.35
N VAL A 450 44.14 -8.10 47.20
CA VAL A 450 45.53 -8.56 47.09
C VAL A 450 46.34 -7.57 46.26
N SER A 451 47.39 -7.02 46.84
CA SER A 451 48.36 -6.16 46.15
C SER A 451 49.78 -6.72 46.32
N GLN A 452 50.74 -6.20 45.55
CA GLN A 452 52.15 -6.49 45.80
C GLN A 452 52.99 -5.22 45.82
N SER A 453 54.07 -5.23 46.59
CA SER A 453 55.06 -4.15 46.70
C SER A 453 56.47 -4.68 46.50
N ASP A 454 57.31 -3.96 45.77
CA ASP A 454 58.72 -4.32 45.58
C ASP A 454 59.53 -3.62 46.68
N PRO A 455 60.10 -4.38 47.64
CA PRO A 455 60.82 -3.80 48.76
C PRO A 455 62.11 -3.07 48.35
N SER A 456 62.62 -3.28 47.13
CA SER A 456 63.84 -2.64 46.64
C SER A 456 63.61 -1.28 45.96
N THR A 457 62.42 -1.06 45.39
CA THR A 457 62.08 0.15 44.63
C THR A 457 60.95 0.97 45.25
N SER A 458 60.34 0.50 46.34
CA SER A 458 59.13 1.08 46.96
C SER A 458 57.92 1.16 46.02
N SER A 459 57.96 0.43 44.91
CA SER A 459 56.88 0.33 43.94
C SER A 459 55.72 -0.48 44.50
N VAL A 460 54.49 -0.08 44.23
CA VAL A 460 53.27 -0.79 44.66
C VAL A 460 52.36 -1.03 43.45
N SER A 461 51.74 -2.20 43.38
CA SER A 461 50.74 -2.52 42.36
C SER A 461 49.35 -2.03 42.76
N ALA A 462 48.45 -1.87 41.79
CA ALA A 462 47.03 -1.78 42.10
C ALA A 462 46.55 -3.08 42.80
N PRO A 463 45.59 -3.01 43.75
CA PRO A 463 45.02 -4.19 44.39
C PRO A 463 44.04 -4.92 43.45
N VAL A 464 44.00 -6.24 43.54
CA VAL A 464 42.98 -7.10 42.90
C VAL A 464 41.93 -7.47 43.95
N ALA A 465 40.66 -7.14 43.68
CA ALA A 465 39.56 -7.42 44.58
C ALA A 465 38.99 -8.84 44.40
N LEU A 466 38.61 -9.45 45.52
CA LEU A 466 37.90 -10.72 45.61
C LEU A 466 36.82 -10.60 46.69
N THR A 467 35.55 -10.77 46.31
CA THR A 467 34.45 -10.86 47.25
C THR A 467 34.18 -12.31 47.58
N TRP A 468 34.38 -12.70 48.84
CA TRP A 468 34.08 -14.02 49.35
C TRP A 468 32.74 -14.01 50.09
N ILE A 469 31.78 -14.78 49.59
CA ILE A 469 30.43 -14.91 50.15
C ILE A 469 30.32 -16.28 50.78
N ILE A 470 30.23 -16.30 52.10
CA ILE A 470 30.03 -17.52 52.86
C ILE A 470 28.55 -17.63 53.17
N ASP A 471 27.95 -18.71 52.71
CA ASP A 471 26.55 -19.02 52.96
C ASP A 471 26.41 -20.53 53.14
N ASN A 472 26.08 -20.95 54.35
CA ASN A 472 25.85 -22.35 54.71
C ASN A 472 24.39 -22.60 55.10
N ILE A 473 23.47 -21.71 54.72
CA ILE A 473 22.05 -21.85 55.00
C ILE A 473 21.35 -22.40 53.76
N PRO A 474 20.73 -23.60 53.81
CA PRO A 474 19.93 -24.09 52.71
C PRO A 474 18.76 -23.16 52.37
N PRO A 475 18.46 -22.97 51.07
CA PRO A 475 17.24 -22.30 50.62
C PRO A 475 16.00 -23.09 51.07
N LEU A 476 14.85 -22.43 51.16
CA LEU A 476 13.57 -23.10 51.45
C LEU A 476 13.19 -24.09 50.33
N ALA A 477 12.29 -25.03 50.58
CA ALA A 477 11.82 -25.93 49.51
C ALA A 477 11.04 -25.15 48.42
N PRO A 478 11.16 -25.49 47.13
CA PRO A 478 10.41 -24.82 46.07
C PRO A 478 8.89 -24.96 46.27
N SER A 479 8.16 -23.87 46.17
CA SER A 479 6.69 -23.89 46.34
C SER A 479 6.00 -24.03 44.99
N VAL A 480 5.18 -25.07 44.81
CA VAL A 480 4.47 -25.29 43.54
C VAL A 480 3.30 -24.31 43.41
N VAL A 481 3.30 -23.53 42.33
CA VAL A 481 2.24 -22.58 41.97
C VAL A 481 1.25 -23.22 41.01
N THR A 482 1.77 -23.88 39.96
CA THR A 482 0.95 -24.63 39.01
C THR A 482 1.48 -26.04 38.83
N PRO A 483 0.62 -27.07 38.90
CA PRO A 483 -0.79 -27.00 39.27
C PRO A 483 -1.03 -26.57 40.74
N ALA A 484 -2.09 -25.79 40.98
CA ALA A 484 -2.47 -25.39 42.33
C ALA A 484 -3.36 -26.48 42.98
N GLY A 485 -2.89 -27.13 44.05
CA GLY A 485 -3.63 -28.17 44.77
C GLY A 485 -3.16 -29.61 44.51
N ALA A 486 -3.66 -30.56 45.32
CA ALA A 486 -3.32 -31.99 45.19
C ALA A 486 -4.22 -32.68 44.15
N ALA A 487 -3.61 -33.46 43.26
CA ALA A 487 -4.20 -34.28 42.19
C ALA A 487 -4.99 -33.51 41.11
N VAL A 488 -4.27 -33.06 40.08
CA VAL A 488 -4.86 -32.60 38.82
C VAL A 488 -4.93 -33.78 37.85
N SER A 489 -6.08 -34.03 37.22
CA SER A 489 -6.17 -34.91 36.05
C SER A 489 -5.95 -34.08 34.79
N SER A 490 -5.00 -34.46 33.93
CA SER A 490 -4.73 -33.75 32.67
C SER A 490 -4.65 -34.73 31.51
N GLY A 491 -5.42 -34.51 30.44
CA GLY A 491 -5.28 -35.26 29.18
C GLY A 491 -4.11 -34.77 28.29
N ASP A 492 -3.42 -33.72 28.72
CA ASP A 492 -2.38 -33.05 27.93
C ASP A 492 -1.11 -33.89 27.78
N ALA A 493 -0.42 -33.72 26.65
CA ALA A 493 0.83 -34.41 26.36
C ALA A 493 2.00 -34.01 27.29
N ALA A 494 1.87 -32.89 28.01
CA ALA A 494 2.83 -32.43 29.01
C ALA A 494 2.14 -31.61 30.10
N LEU A 495 2.63 -31.70 31.35
CA LEU A 495 2.19 -30.87 32.47
C LEU A 495 2.96 -29.54 32.49
N ALA A 496 2.26 -28.40 32.58
CA ALA A 496 2.87 -27.11 32.84
C ALA A 496 3.14 -26.92 34.35
N LEU A 497 4.41 -26.92 34.72
CA LEU A 497 4.90 -26.76 36.08
C LEU A 497 5.44 -25.35 36.28
N VAL A 498 4.94 -24.63 37.29
CA VAL A 498 5.48 -23.36 37.75
C VAL A 498 5.71 -23.44 39.24
N VAL A 499 6.90 -23.05 39.70
CA VAL A 499 7.29 -23.05 41.11
C VAL A 499 7.92 -21.73 41.50
N GLN A 500 7.65 -21.29 42.73
CA GLN A 500 8.39 -20.20 43.37
C GLN A 500 9.66 -20.76 43.99
N CYS A 501 10.77 -20.08 43.74
CA CYS A 501 12.12 -20.45 44.12
C CYS A 501 12.91 -19.20 44.55
N GLU A 502 14.04 -19.43 45.22
CA GLU A 502 14.93 -18.36 45.65
C GLU A 502 15.73 -17.80 44.47
N ARG A 503 15.82 -16.48 44.36
CA ARG A 503 16.45 -15.81 43.22
C ARG A 503 17.91 -16.22 43.07
N GLY A 504 18.30 -16.63 41.87
CA GLY A 504 19.65 -17.10 41.58
C GLY A 504 19.97 -18.51 42.11
N SER A 505 19.00 -19.23 42.66
CA SER A 505 19.11 -20.67 42.92
C SER A 505 18.92 -21.49 41.64
N THR A 506 19.25 -22.78 41.70
CA THR A 506 18.96 -23.76 40.64
C THR A 506 17.95 -24.77 41.15
N VAL A 507 16.79 -24.86 40.51
CA VAL A 507 15.76 -25.87 40.79
C VAL A 507 16.10 -27.16 40.06
N ASN A 508 16.12 -28.28 40.78
CA ASN A 508 16.35 -29.63 40.27
C ASN A 508 15.09 -30.47 40.48
N TRP A 509 14.73 -31.29 39.49
CA TRP A 509 13.58 -32.18 39.59
C TRP A 509 13.84 -33.60 39.12
N SER A 510 13.09 -34.55 39.67
CA SER A 510 13.10 -35.96 39.31
C SER A 510 11.71 -36.59 39.40
N GLY A 511 11.36 -37.42 38.42
CA GLY A 511 10.02 -37.96 38.24
C GLY A 511 9.91 -39.47 38.41
N THR A 512 8.83 -39.92 39.06
CA THR A 512 8.41 -41.32 39.14
C THR A 512 6.97 -41.45 38.63
N SER A 513 6.61 -42.59 38.06
CA SER A 513 5.27 -42.80 37.49
C SER A 513 4.87 -44.27 37.44
N SER A 514 3.57 -44.53 37.41
CA SER A 514 3.01 -45.83 36.99
C SER A 514 2.76 -45.90 35.47
N GLY A 515 2.75 -44.75 34.77
CA GLY A 515 2.72 -44.64 33.31
C GLY A 515 4.12 -44.42 32.69
N THR A 516 4.18 -44.14 31.40
CA THR A 516 5.43 -43.94 30.64
C THR A 516 5.67 -42.45 30.32
N TRP A 517 6.86 -41.92 30.60
CA TRP A 517 7.26 -40.55 30.22
C TRP A 517 7.60 -40.47 28.71
N SER A 518 7.24 -39.38 28.03
CA SER A 518 7.59 -39.16 26.61
C SER A 518 8.95 -38.46 26.42
N GLY A 519 9.64 -38.12 27.51
CA GLY A 519 10.95 -37.46 27.49
C GLY A 519 11.70 -37.63 28.82
N ALA A 520 12.74 -36.82 29.03
CA ALA A 520 13.51 -36.85 30.27
C ALA A 520 12.62 -36.51 31.48
N ASN A 521 12.60 -37.40 32.47
CA ASN A 521 11.88 -37.25 33.73
C ASN A 521 12.77 -36.66 34.84
N THR A 522 13.98 -36.21 34.51
CA THR A 522 14.90 -35.50 35.40
C THR A 522 15.41 -34.24 34.70
N GLY A 523 15.66 -33.19 35.47
CA GLY A 523 16.21 -31.95 34.91
C GLY A 523 16.57 -30.93 35.97
N SER A 524 17.14 -29.81 35.50
CA SER A 524 17.58 -28.69 36.32
C SER A 524 17.42 -27.37 35.57
N GLY A 525 17.09 -26.28 36.27
CA GLY A 525 16.96 -24.96 35.66
C GLY A 525 17.16 -23.83 36.67
N ALA A 526 17.63 -22.68 36.19
CA ALA A 526 17.87 -21.51 37.03
C ALA A 526 16.54 -20.86 37.44
N CYS A 527 16.45 -20.46 38.71
CA CYS A 527 15.39 -19.59 39.19
C CYS A 527 15.58 -18.19 38.64
N THR A 528 14.54 -17.60 38.07
CA THR A 528 14.60 -16.26 37.49
C THR A 528 14.80 -15.18 38.55
N ASP A 529 15.20 -13.98 38.13
CA ASP A 529 15.29 -12.79 39.00
C ASP A 529 13.91 -12.36 39.56
N ALA A 530 12.82 -12.90 39.02
CA ALA A 530 11.47 -12.73 39.57
C ALA A 530 11.18 -13.66 40.76
N GLY A 531 11.97 -14.73 40.95
CA GLY A 531 11.74 -15.78 41.96
C GLY A 531 10.92 -16.96 41.46
N GLU A 532 10.88 -17.18 40.15
CA GLU A 532 10.02 -18.18 39.52
C GLU A 532 10.83 -19.10 38.59
N PHE A 533 10.46 -20.39 38.57
CA PHE A 533 10.93 -21.39 37.63
C PHE A 533 9.74 -22.09 36.97
N ALA A 534 9.79 -22.22 35.65
CA ALA A 534 8.76 -22.89 34.87
C ALA A 534 9.35 -24.00 33.98
N ALA A 535 8.63 -25.12 33.88
CA ALA A 535 8.99 -26.26 33.06
C ALA A 535 7.75 -26.94 32.47
N SER A 536 7.92 -27.60 31.32
CA SER A 536 6.91 -28.49 30.75
C SER A 536 7.38 -29.93 30.91
N ILE A 537 6.62 -30.76 31.64
CA ILE A 537 7.00 -32.14 31.98
C ILE A 537 6.23 -33.12 31.08
N PRO A 538 6.90 -33.86 30.16
CA PRO A 538 6.23 -34.62 29.09
C PRO A 538 5.76 -36.02 29.52
N GLN A 539 4.51 -36.40 29.23
CA GLN A 539 3.89 -37.68 29.61
C GLN A 539 3.21 -38.40 28.43
N SER A 540 3.39 -39.73 28.32
CA SER A 540 2.91 -40.48 27.15
C SER A 540 1.64 -41.29 27.39
N THR A 541 1.56 -42.12 28.43
CA THR A 541 0.42 -43.02 28.68
C THR A 541 -0.41 -42.60 29.87
N ASP A 542 -1.63 -43.11 29.97
CA ASP A 542 -2.43 -42.98 31.18
C ASP A 542 -1.71 -43.61 32.38
N GLY A 543 -1.93 -43.04 33.55
CA GLY A 543 -1.26 -43.43 34.79
C GLY A 543 -1.02 -42.26 35.74
N SER A 544 -0.53 -42.56 36.94
CA SER A 544 -0.14 -41.54 37.92
C SER A 544 1.33 -41.17 37.74
N TYR A 545 1.62 -39.87 37.84
CA TYR A 545 2.93 -39.26 37.70
C TYR A 545 3.23 -38.41 38.92
N THR A 546 4.47 -38.43 39.40
CA THR A 546 4.95 -37.62 40.53
C THR A 546 6.30 -37.01 40.18
N ILE A 547 6.47 -35.72 40.46
CA ILE A 547 7.74 -35.00 40.33
C ILE A 547 8.17 -34.49 41.71
N THR A 548 9.42 -34.77 42.08
CA THR A 548 10.09 -34.26 43.28
C THR A 548 11.03 -33.12 42.88
N LEU A 549 11.02 -32.02 43.63
CA LEU A 549 11.72 -30.76 43.37
C LEU A 549 12.62 -30.41 44.56
N THR A 550 13.85 -29.98 44.29
CA THR A 550 14.75 -29.33 45.26
C THR A 550 15.32 -28.07 44.62
N GLN A 551 15.83 -27.13 45.42
CA GLN A 551 16.63 -26.02 44.88
C GLN A 551 17.97 -25.91 45.57
N SER A 552 18.98 -25.46 44.83
CA SER A 552 20.32 -25.22 45.34
C SER A 552 20.70 -23.75 45.18
N ASP A 553 21.12 -23.08 46.25
CA ASP A 553 21.58 -21.68 46.16
C ASP A 553 22.95 -21.56 45.44
N ARG A 554 23.52 -20.35 45.41
CA ARG A 554 24.81 -20.08 44.74
C ARG A 554 26.04 -20.64 45.48
N ALA A 555 25.97 -20.81 46.80
CA ALA A 555 26.96 -21.58 47.55
C ALA A 555 26.75 -23.10 47.35
N GLY A 556 25.59 -23.46 46.84
CA GLY A 556 25.11 -24.77 46.45
C GLY A 556 24.21 -25.42 47.51
N ASN A 557 23.96 -24.81 48.67
CA ASN A 557 23.19 -25.46 49.73
C ASN A 557 21.84 -25.92 49.16
N GLN A 558 21.44 -27.16 49.45
CA GLN A 558 20.27 -27.78 48.83
C GLN A 558 19.09 -27.75 49.80
N SER A 559 17.94 -27.30 49.32
CA SER A 559 16.69 -27.26 50.08
C SER A 559 16.17 -28.65 50.43
N ALA A 560 15.20 -28.70 51.35
CA ALA A 560 14.29 -29.85 51.44
C ALA A 560 13.51 -30.04 50.13
N ALA A 561 13.00 -31.26 49.91
CA ALA A 561 12.25 -31.60 48.71
C ALA A 561 10.76 -31.26 48.82
N SER A 562 10.15 -30.86 47.70
CA SER A 562 8.70 -30.73 47.51
C SER A 562 8.26 -31.68 46.40
N ALA A 563 7.02 -32.18 46.44
CA ALA A 563 6.53 -33.10 45.42
C ALA A 563 5.14 -32.69 44.91
N VAL A 564 4.89 -32.97 43.63
CA VAL A 564 3.59 -32.80 42.98
C VAL A 564 3.21 -34.10 42.27
N THR A 565 1.97 -34.57 42.50
CA THR A 565 1.42 -35.80 41.92
C THR A 565 0.16 -35.50 41.12
N TRP A 566 0.02 -36.12 39.96
CA TRP A 566 -1.10 -35.95 39.05
C TRP A 566 -1.41 -37.25 38.29
N THR A 567 -2.55 -37.32 37.62
CA THR A 567 -2.93 -38.48 36.78
C THR A 567 -3.16 -38.03 35.34
N LYS A 568 -2.69 -38.84 34.39
CA LYS A 568 -3.11 -38.78 32.99
C LYS A 568 -4.21 -39.81 32.80
N ASP A 569 -5.37 -39.37 32.38
CA ASP A 569 -6.50 -40.22 32.00
C ASP A 569 -7.04 -39.68 30.66
N THR A 570 -7.02 -40.53 29.63
CA THR A 570 -7.49 -40.18 28.28
C THR A 570 -8.74 -40.96 27.89
N THR A 571 -9.34 -41.71 28.83
CA THR A 571 -10.54 -42.49 28.57
C THR A 571 -11.78 -41.57 28.51
N MET A 572 -12.28 -41.33 27.29
CA MET A 572 -13.49 -40.54 27.06
C MET A 572 -14.74 -41.43 27.22
N LEU A 573 -15.72 -41.00 28.02
CA LEU A 573 -17.00 -41.71 28.12
C LEU A 573 -17.75 -41.70 26.77
N PRO A 574 -18.49 -42.77 26.43
CA PRO A 574 -19.31 -42.77 25.22
C PRO A 574 -20.41 -41.70 25.30
N THR A 575 -20.60 -40.96 24.21
CA THR A 575 -21.66 -39.96 24.04
C THR A 575 -23.05 -40.59 24.23
N PRO A 576 -23.97 -39.97 24.99
CA PRO A 576 -25.34 -40.43 25.08
C PRO A 576 -25.97 -40.46 23.69
N VAL A 577 -26.67 -41.55 23.35
CA VAL A 577 -27.25 -41.74 22.01
C VAL A 577 -28.69 -41.27 22.04
N LEU A 578 -29.04 -40.28 21.22
CA LEU A 578 -30.43 -39.84 21.05
C LEU A 578 -31.26 -40.90 20.33
N SER A 579 -32.42 -41.22 20.91
CA SER A 579 -33.44 -42.10 20.30
C SER A 579 -34.70 -41.33 19.88
N SER A 580 -35.01 -40.24 20.59
CA SER A 580 -36.03 -39.27 20.24
C SER A 580 -35.54 -37.89 20.67
N PRO A 581 -35.68 -36.85 19.84
CA PRO A 581 -36.16 -36.88 18.47
C PRO A 581 -35.18 -37.61 17.53
N ASN A 582 -35.69 -38.32 16.52
CA ASN A 582 -34.89 -39.07 15.54
C ASN A 582 -34.47 -38.22 14.31
N LEU A 583 -34.85 -36.94 14.29
CA LEU A 583 -34.55 -35.95 13.27
C LEU A 583 -34.07 -34.67 13.97
N SER A 584 -33.06 -34.02 13.41
CA SER A 584 -32.58 -32.68 13.79
C SER A 584 -32.05 -31.99 12.53
N PRO A 585 -32.42 -30.73 12.23
CA PRO A 585 -33.26 -29.83 13.02
C PRO A 585 -34.76 -30.18 12.98
N ILE A 586 -35.47 -29.84 14.06
CA ILE A 586 -36.91 -30.11 14.23
C ILE A 586 -37.67 -28.79 14.09
N TRP A 587 -38.70 -28.82 13.25
CA TRP A 587 -39.64 -27.71 13.07
C TRP A 587 -41.01 -28.20 13.52
N THR A 588 -41.58 -27.55 14.53
CA THR A 588 -42.88 -27.97 15.08
C THR A 588 -43.65 -26.80 15.65
N SER A 589 -44.98 -26.87 15.56
CA SER A 589 -45.88 -25.97 16.27
C SER A 589 -46.13 -26.39 17.71
N SER A 590 -45.65 -27.58 18.11
CA SER A 590 -45.66 -28.03 19.49
C SER A 590 -44.66 -27.22 20.31
N ASN A 591 -45.12 -26.71 21.44
CA ASN A 591 -44.28 -25.99 22.40
C ASN A 591 -43.59 -26.92 23.42
N THR A 592 -43.79 -28.23 23.29
CA THR A 592 -43.16 -29.28 24.10
C THR A 592 -42.33 -30.21 23.23
N LEU A 593 -41.15 -30.61 23.72
CA LEU A 593 -40.26 -31.58 23.08
C LEU A 593 -39.81 -32.65 24.10
N VAL A 594 -39.79 -33.91 23.68
CA VAL A 594 -39.24 -35.03 24.47
C VAL A 594 -37.90 -35.43 23.87
N VAL A 595 -36.85 -35.31 24.68
CA VAL A 595 -35.48 -35.68 24.34
C VAL A 595 -35.08 -36.90 25.16
N SER A 596 -35.04 -38.07 24.54
CA SER A 596 -34.74 -39.34 25.18
C SER A 596 -33.70 -40.13 24.39
N GLY A 597 -33.03 -41.06 25.06
CA GLY A 597 -31.94 -41.81 24.48
C GLY A 597 -31.39 -42.89 25.37
N SER A 598 -30.26 -43.48 24.96
CA SER A 598 -29.47 -44.39 25.79
C SER A 598 -28.24 -43.71 26.36
N CYS A 599 -27.82 -44.18 27.53
CA CYS A 599 -26.67 -43.70 28.29
C CYS A 599 -26.03 -44.86 29.06
N THR A 600 -24.79 -44.70 29.52
CA THR A 600 -24.13 -45.72 30.34
C THR A 600 -24.73 -45.72 31.74
N ASN A 601 -25.08 -46.92 32.23
CA ASN A 601 -25.67 -47.09 33.56
C ASN A 601 -24.74 -46.55 34.66
N GLY A 602 -25.30 -45.82 35.63
CA GLY A 602 -24.58 -45.23 36.76
C GLY A 602 -24.04 -43.81 36.53
N PHE A 603 -24.03 -43.32 35.30
CA PHE A 603 -23.58 -41.97 34.95
C PHE A 603 -24.75 -40.97 34.93
N ILE A 604 -24.44 -39.67 34.95
CA ILE A 604 -25.44 -38.59 34.91
C ILE A 604 -25.49 -37.99 33.51
N VAL A 605 -26.68 -37.90 32.92
CA VAL A 605 -26.91 -37.12 31.69
C VAL A 605 -27.27 -35.69 32.08
N ASN A 606 -26.50 -34.72 31.60
CA ASN A 606 -26.68 -33.29 31.79
C ASN A 606 -27.34 -32.68 30.54
N LEU A 607 -28.50 -32.07 30.71
CA LEU A 607 -29.19 -31.24 29.73
C LEU A 607 -28.79 -29.77 29.92
N SER A 608 -28.36 -29.12 28.85
CA SER A 608 -27.94 -27.72 28.84
C SER A 608 -28.30 -27.04 27.51
N GLY A 609 -27.89 -25.78 27.31
CA GLY A 609 -28.23 -24.99 26.13
C GLY A 609 -29.32 -23.95 26.42
N ASP A 610 -30.23 -23.73 25.49
CA ASP A 610 -31.30 -22.73 25.58
C ASP A 610 -32.46 -23.19 26.47
N ILE A 611 -32.19 -23.80 27.62
CA ILE A 611 -33.19 -24.37 28.52
C ILE A 611 -32.85 -24.08 29.98
N THR A 612 -33.86 -23.79 30.77
CA THR A 612 -33.76 -23.61 32.21
C THR A 612 -34.44 -24.74 32.97
N ALA A 613 -34.04 -24.97 34.22
CA ALA A 613 -34.65 -25.96 35.10
C ALA A 613 -36.19 -25.86 35.16
N SER A 614 -36.73 -24.64 35.21
CA SER A 614 -38.19 -24.37 35.24
C SER A 614 -38.94 -24.78 33.97
N GLU A 615 -38.23 -24.98 32.86
CA GLU A 615 -38.79 -25.36 31.56
C GLU A 615 -38.75 -26.89 31.34
N VAL A 616 -38.20 -27.66 32.29
CA VAL A 616 -38.13 -29.13 32.26
C VAL A 616 -39.23 -29.72 33.15
N THR A 617 -40.15 -30.48 32.55
CA THR A 617 -41.28 -31.11 33.25
C THR A 617 -40.98 -32.54 33.71
N SER A 618 -40.06 -33.26 33.06
CA SER A 618 -39.53 -34.54 33.52
C SER A 618 -38.06 -34.68 33.11
N PRO A 619 -37.12 -35.03 34.00
CA PRO A 619 -37.29 -35.13 35.45
C PRO A 619 -37.68 -33.76 36.03
N SER A 620 -38.65 -33.72 36.95
CA SER A 620 -39.32 -32.49 37.39
C SER A 620 -38.32 -31.42 37.83
N GLY A 621 -38.15 -30.37 37.03
CA GLY A 621 -37.31 -29.23 37.35
C GLY A 621 -35.80 -29.48 37.30
N ALA A 622 -35.33 -30.64 36.84
CA ALA A 622 -33.92 -31.01 36.89
C ALA A 622 -33.28 -31.03 35.50
N LEU A 623 -32.17 -30.31 35.35
CA LEU A 623 -31.31 -30.35 34.16
C LEU A 623 -30.41 -31.59 34.12
N THR A 624 -30.50 -32.47 35.12
CA THR A 624 -29.65 -33.65 35.23
C THR A 624 -30.50 -34.89 35.51
N GLN A 625 -30.16 -36.02 34.89
CA GLN A 625 -30.80 -37.31 35.15
C GLN A 625 -29.75 -38.40 35.31
N THR A 626 -29.77 -39.12 36.43
CA THR A 626 -28.96 -40.32 36.60
C THR A 626 -29.50 -41.43 35.70
N CYS A 627 -28.62 -42.01 34.89
CA CYS A 627 -28.92 -43.10 33.98
C CYS A 627 -28.99 -44.43 34.76
N GLN A 628 -30.18 -44.84 35.19
CA GLN A 628 -30.37 -46.05 36.03
C GLN A 628 -30.78 -47.31 35.23
N THR A 629 -31.31 -47.13 34.03
CA THR A 629 -31.81 -48.21 33.15
C THR A 629 -31.19 -48.16 31.76
N SER A 630 -29.96 -47.64 31.67
CA SER A 630 -29.27 -47.35 30.41
C SER A 630 -30.02 -46.40 29.47
N THR A 631 -30.97 -45.63 30.00
CA THR A 631 -31.79 -44.67 29.25
C THR A 631 -31.95 -43.36 30.01
N PHE A 632 -32.13 -42.28 29.24
CA PHE A 632 -32.51 -40.96 29.75
C PHE A 632 -33.74 -40.43 29.00
N SER A 633 -34.47 -39.52 29.60
CA SER A 633 -35.61 -38.81 29.01
C SER A 633 -35.84 -37.48 29.72
N PHE A 634 -35.75 -36.40 28.93
CA PHE A 634 -36.11 -35.04 29.31
C PHE A 634 -37.36 -34.60 28.54
N THR A 635 -38.35 -34.05 29.23
CA THR A 635 -39.46 -33.33 28.58
C THR A 635 -39.26 -31.85 28.84
N VAL A 636 -39.13 -31.07 27.78
CA VAL A 636 -38.89 -29.62 27.82
C VAL A 636 -40.05 -28.86 27.21
N SER A 637 -40.31 -27.64 27.69
CA SER A 637 -41.41 -26.79 27.22
C SER A 637 -40.97 -25.34 27.09
N LYS A 638 -41.31 -24.69 25.96
CA LYS A 638 -41.01 -23.27 25.70
C LYS A 638 -42.28 -22.47 25.52
N SER A 639 -42.39 -21.31 26.19
CA SER A 639 -43.58 -20.46 26.12
C SER A 639 -43.64 -19.66 24.80
N SER A 640 -42.50 -19.21 24.27
CA SER A 640 -42.39 -18.43 23.04
C SER A 640 -41.98 -19.26 21.82
N ASP A 641 -42.33 -18.76 20.63
CA ASP A 641 -41.76 -19.22 19.37
C ASP A 641 -40.28 -18.82 19.31
N GLY A 642 -39.46 -19.62 18.63
CA GLY A 642 -38.01 -19.41 18.56
C GLY A 642 -37.24 -20.66 18.20
N HIS A 643 -35.96 -20.47 17.88
CA HIS A 643 -34.98 -21.54 17.69
C HIS A 643 -34.23 -21.79 19.00
N TYR A 644 -34.16 -23.05 19.42
CA TYR A 644 -33.57 -23.48 20.69
C TYR A 644 -32.61 -24.64 20.45
N VAL A 645 -31.41 -24.55 21.03
CA VAL A 645 -30.40 -25.61 20.98
C VAL A 645 -30.30 -26.28 22.34
N LEU A 646 -30.51 -27.59 22.37
CA LEU A 646 -30.39 -28.40 23.59
C LEU A 646 -29.16 -29.30 23.47
N ASN A 647 -28.32 -29.33 24.50
CA ASN A 647 -27.08 -30.11 24.53
C ASN A 647 -27.13 -31.15 25.65
N LEU A 648 -26.82 -32.40 25.30
CA LEU A 648 -26.79 -33.52 26.24
C LEU A 648 -25.41 -34.12 26.33
N MET A 649 -24.93 -34.28 27.55
CA MET A 649 -23.60 -34.82 27.84
C MET A 649 -23.70 -35.80 28.99
N GLN A 650 -22.89 -36.86 28.99
CA GLN A 650 -22.84 -37.80 30.09
C GLN A 650 -21.58 -37.59 30.93
N ALA A 651 -21.74 -37.51 32.25
CA ALA A 651 -20.69 -37.27 33.23
C ALA A 651 -20.64 -38.37 34.30
N ASP A 652 -19.46 -38.62 34.89
CA ASP A 652 -19.34 -39.49 36.06
C ASP A 652 -19.93 -38.81 37.30
N SER A 653 -20.69 -39.58 38.08
CA SER A 653 -21.30 -39.11 39.33
C SER A 653 -20.29 -38.95 40.48
N ALA A 654 -19.07 -39.47 40.35
CA ALA A 654 -18.07 -39.56 41.41
C ALA A 654 -16.92 -38.53 41.34
N ASP A 655 -16.83 -37.71 40.28
CA ASP A 655 -15.73 -36.77 40.06
C ASP A 655 -16.26 -35.34 39.80
N PRO A 656 -15.72 -34.26 40.41
CA PRO A 656 -16.02 -32.89 39.98
C PRO A 656 -15.69 -32.70 38.48
N PRO A 657 -16.32 -31.72 37.79
CA PRO A 657 -16.38 -31.63 36.34
C PRO A 657 -15.03 -31.22 35.74
N THR A 658 -14.06 -32.13 35.76
CA THR A 658 -12.74 -31.96 35.16
C THR A 658 -12.43 -33.20 34.34
N ARG A 659 -13.21 -33.33 33.26
CA ARG A 659 -12.92 -34.09 32.02
C ARG A 659 -12.78 -35.60 32.16
N GLY A 660 -13.89 -36.25 32.50
CA GLY A 660 -14.27 -37.60 32.04
C GLY A 660 -15.54 -37.59 31.16
N ASP A 661 -16.16 -36.43 30.95
CA ASP A 661 -17.45 -36.30 30.29
C ASP A 661 -17.39 -36.70 28.81
N SER A 662 -18.49 -37.28 28.33
CA SER A 662 -18.63 -37.60 26.92
C SER A 662 -18.64 -36.33 26.04
N SER A 663 -18.46 -36.45 24.73
CA SER A 663 -18.87 -35.37 23.82
C SER A 663 -20.35 -35.03 24.02
N SER A 664 -20.77 -33.80 23.71
CA SER A 664 -22.19 -33.41 23.73
C SER A 664 -22.90 -33.85 22.45
N VAL A 665 -24.14 -34.30 22.57
CA VAL A 665 -25.07 -34.45 21.45
C VAL A 665 -26.08 -33.29 21.48
N SER A 666 -26.30 -32.65 20.33
CA SER A 666 -27.15 -31.46 20.20
C SER A 666 -28.46 -31.77 19.49
N VAL A 667 -29.53 -31.11 19.94
CA VAL A 667 -30.86 -31.12 19.31
C VAL A 667 -31.22 -29.68 18.95
N ASP A 668 -31.39 -29.41 17.66
CA ASP A 668 -31.89 -28.13 17.16
C ASP A 668 -33.42 -28.20 17.08
N TRP A 669 -34.10 -27.37 17.88
CA TRP A 669 -35.55 -27.36 18.00
C TRP A 669 -36.11 -25.96 17.73
N THR A 670 -36.88 -25.83 16.66
CA THR A 670 -37.62 -24.60 16.36
C THR A 670 -39.09 -24.78 16.69
N VAL A 671 -39.60 -23.91 17.58
CA VAL A 671 -41.02 -23.74 17.85
C VAL A 671 -41.52 -22.60 16.97
N ASP A 672 -42.41 -22.93 16.04
CA ASP A 672 -43.01 -21.97 15.13
C ASP A 672 -44.51 -22.26 15.02
N ARG A 673 -45.33 -21.36 15.58
CA ARG A 673 -46.80 -21.47 15.59
C ARG A 673 -47.44 -20.45 14.65
N LEU A 674 -46.63 -19.64 13.97
CA LEU A 674 -47.13 -18.62 13.08
C LEU A 674 -47.67 -19.30 11.83
N VAL A 675 -48.97 -19.11 11.55
CA VAL A 675 -49.51 -19.57 10.28
C VAL A 675 -48.92 -18.73 9.14
N PRO A 676 -48.46 -19.35 8.05
CA PRO A 676 -47.94 -18.60 6.91
C PRO A 676 -49.04 -17.77 6.27
N ALA A 677 -48.65 -16.70 5.57
CA ALA A 677 -49.61 -15.80 4.91
C ALA A 677 -50.51 -16.53 3.89
N ILE A 678 -51.58 -15.89 3.41
CA ILE A 678 -52.40 -16.48 2.34
C ILE A 678 -51.63 -16.39 1.02
N VAL A 679 -51.58 -17.49 0.25
CA VAL A 679 -51.00 -17.49 -1.10
C VAL A 679 -51.82 -16.63 -2.06
N THR A 680 -51.15 -15.88 -2.92
CA THR A 680 -51.81 -15.06 -3.95
C THR A 680 -51.72 -15.73 -5.30
N ILE A 681 -52.78 -15.66 -6.11
CA ILE A 681 -52.78 -16.13 -7.49
C ILE A 681 -52.51 -14.92 -8.38
N THR A 682 -51.40 -14.94 -9.12
CA THR A 682 -51.02 -13.86 -10.05
C THR A 682 -51.40 -14.18 -11.49
N SER A 683 -51.32 -15.47 -11.86
CA SER A 683 -51.88 -15.96 -13.11
C SER A 683 -52.47 -17.37 -12.90
N PRO A 684 -53.69 -17.61 -13.35
CA PRO A 684 -54.56 -16.66 -14.06
C PRO A 684 -55.16 -15.61 -13.11
N SER A 685 -55.26 -14.35 -13.55
CA SER A 685 -55.81 -13.23 -12.76
C SER A 685 -57.34 -13.22 -12.70
N GLN A 686 -57.99 -14.08 -13.50
CA GLN A 686 -59.41 -14.37 -13.49
C GLN A 686 -59.63 -15.88 -13.58
N ASN A 687 -60.87 -16.33 -13.40
CA ASN A 687 -61.24 -17.74 -13.52
C ASN A 687 -60.92 -18.29 -14.93
N PRO A 688 -60.01 -19.27 -15.07
CA PRO A 688 -59.54 -19.76 -16.36
C PRO A 688 -60.56 -20.64 -17.09
N PHE A 689 -60.43 -20.70 -18.42
CA PHE A 689 -61.13 -21.63 -19.31
C PHE A 689 -60.11 -22.41 -20.16
N THR A 690 -60.27 -23.73 -20.33
CA THR A 690 -59.38 -24.57 -21.13
C THR A 690 -60.16 -25.45 -22.12
N ASN A 691 -59.73 -25.44 -23.38
CA ASN A 691 -60.35 -26.19 -24.47
C ASN A 691 -59.57 -27.46 -24.81
N GLY A 692 -60.25 -28.56 -25.19
CA GLY A 692 -59.69 -29.85 -25.61
C GLY A 692 -59.36 -30.83 -24.47
N GLY A 693 -59.62 -30.47 -23.22
CA GLY A 693 -59.06 -31.17 -22.05
C GLY A 693 -57.58 -30.81 -21.93
N GLY A 694 -57.17 -30.28 -20.79
CA GLY A 694 -55.87 -29.62 -20.73
C GLY A 694 -55.38 -29.32 -19.33
N GLN A 695 -54.10 -29.03 -19.27
CA GLN A 695 -53.37 -28.72 -18.05
C GLN A 695 -53.55 -27.22 -17.75
N LEU A 696 -53.85 -26.87 -16.50
CA LEU A 696 -53.89 -25.49 -16.01
C LEU A 696 -52.67 -25.23 -15.13
N THR A 697 -51.83 -24.29 -15.52
CA THR A 697 -50.72 -23.80 -14.69
C THR A 697 -51.17 -22.61 -13.87
N ILE A 698 -50.96 -22.67 -12.56
CA ILE A 698 -51.23 -21.59 -11.60
C ILE A 698 -49.89 -21.09 -11.09
N VAL A 699 -49.67 -19.78 -11.19
CA VAL A 699 -48.51 -19.09 -10.62
C VAL A 699 -48.94 -17.98 -9.69
N GLY A 700 -48.13 -17.73 -8.68
CA GLY A 700 -48.51 -16.85 -7.60
C GLY A 700 -47.38 -16.55 -6.64
N ALA A 701 -47.64 -15.64 -5.70
CA ALA A 701 -46.72 -15.36 -4.62
C ALA A 701 -47.09 -16.15 -3.36
N CYS A 702 -46.06 -16.59 -2.67
CA CYS A 702 -46.11 -17.42 -1.48
C CYS A 702 -44.97 -17.01 -0.54
N GLU A 703 -45.00 -17.54 0.67
CA GLU A 703 -43.90 -17.33 1.61
C GLU A 703 -42.74 -18.29 1.30
N THR A 704 -41.53 -17.76 1.16
CA THR A 704 -40.36 -18.54 0.69
C THR A 704 -40.11 -19.74 1.61
N GLY A 705 -39.97 -20.93 1.02
CA GLY A 705 -39.69 -22.17 1.76
C GLY A 705 -40.93 -22.91 2.27
N THR A 706 -42.14 -22.37 2.09
CA THR A 706 -43.40 -23.09 2.36
C THR A 706 -43.75 -24.08 1.23
N GLN A 707 -44.56 -25.09 1.52
CA GLN A 707 -45.18 -25.97 0.52
C GLN A 707 -46.57 -25.45 0.15
N VAL A 708 -46.76 -25.10 -1.12
CA VAL A 708 -48.05 -24.70 -1.69
C VAL A 708 -48.75 -25.94 -2.25
N TYR A 709 -50.02 -26.12 -1.90
CA TYR A 709 -50.84 -27.24 -2.36
C TYR A 709 -52.28 -26.81 -2.64
N VAL A 710 -53.01 -27.65 -3.38
CA VAL A 710 -54.41 -27.44 -3.70
C VAL A 710 -55.26 -28.41 -2.89
N GLU A 711 -56.15 -27.88 -2.07
CA GLU A 711 -57.07 -28.68 -1.26
C GLU A 711 -58.06 -29.43 -2.17
N GLY A 712 -58.19 -30.75 -1.95
CA GLY A 712 -59.07 -31.61 -2.75
C GLY A 712 -58.53 -32.01 -4.13
N SER A 713 -57.30 -31.64 -4.47
CA SER A 713 -56.62 -32.07 -5.70
C SER A 713 -55.59 -33.18 -5.44
N SER A 714 -55.33 -34.02 -6.45
CA SER A 714 -54.22 -34.98 -6.45
C SER A 714 -52.91 -34.39 -6.97
N ALA A 715 -52.88 -33.09 -7.30
CA ALA A 715 -51.68 -32.41 -7.75
C ALA A 715 -50.60 -32.43 -6.66
N THR A 716 -49.36 -32.74 -7.07
CA THR A 716 -48.21 -32.76 -6.16
C THR A 716 -47.97 -31.36 -5.59
N PRO A 717 -47.87 -31.20 -4.26
CA PRO A 717 -47.46 -29.93 -3.64
C PRO A 717 -46.15 -29.42 -4.22
N THR A 718 -46.02 -28.10 -4.35
CA THR A 718 -44.79 -27.47 -4.85
C THR A 718 -44.17 -26.62 -3.75
N THR A 719 -42.85 -26.53 -3.71
CA THR A 719 -42.16 -25.65 -2.76
C THR A 719 -42.11 -24.23 -3.30
N CYS A 720 -42.41 -23.25 -2.46
CA CYS A 720 -42.26 -21.84 -2.75
C CYS A 720 -40.78 -21.46 -2.82
N VAL A 721 -40.32 -20.99 -3.97
CA VAL A 721 -38.92 -20.60 -4.19
C VAL A 721 -38.87 -19.12 -4.55
N ALA A 722 -38.04 -18.35 -3.84
CA ALA A 722 -37.88 -16.91 -4.02
C ALA A 722 -39.22 -16.13 -4.02
N GLY A 723 -40.14 -16.53 -3.13
CA GLY A 723 -41.45 -15.90 -2.96
C GLY A 723 -42.48 -16.24 -4.04
N ALA A 724 -42.18 -17.18 -4.95
CA ALA A 724 -43.07 -17.58 -6.03
C ALA A 724 -43.31 -19.09 -6.07
N TYR A 725 -44.48 -19.49 -6.54
CA TYR A 725 -44.82 -20.89 -6.80
C TYR A 725 -45.39 -21.07 -8.21
N GLN A 726 -45.26 -22.30 -8.71
CA GLN A 726 -45.93 -22.77 -9.92
C GLN A 726 -46.48 -24.19 -9.68
N LEU A 727 -47.79 -24.37 -9.90
CA LEU A 727 -48.47 -25.64 -9.71
C LEU A 727 -49.36 -25.96 -10.93
N ASN A 728 -49.29 -27.20 -11.41
CA ASN A 728 -50.04 -27.66 -12.57
C ASN A 728 -51.22 -28.54 -12.13
N LEU A 729 -52.41 -28.20 -12.60
CA LEU A 729 -53.64 -28.99 -12.48
C LEU A 729 -53.99 -29.63 -13.82
N THR A 730 -54.72 -30.74 -13.79
CA THR A 730 -55.09 -31.47 -15.01
C THR A 730 -56.55 -31.88 -14.92
N ALA A 731 -57.31 -31.70 -16.01
CA ALA A 731 -58.68 -32.15 -16.13
C ALA A 731 -58.85 -32.93 -17.44
N THR A 732 -59.52 -34.09 -17.35
CA THR A 732 -59.71 -35.02 -18.48
C THR A 732 -61.13 -35.03 -19.03
N THR A 733 -62.05 -34.28 -18.43
CA THR A 733 -63.45 -34.19 -18.85
C THR A 733 -63.91 -32.73 -18.89
N SER A 734 -64.89 -32.43 -19.73
CA SER A 734 -65.55 -31.12 -19.72
C SER A 734 -66.26 -30.89 -18.37
N GLY A 735 -66.20 -29.69 -17.81
CA GLY A 735 -66.82 -29.38 -16.51
C GLY A 735 -66.26 -28.12 -15.84
N THR A 736 -66.90 -27.69 -14.74
CA THR A 736 -66.41 -26.61 -13.87
C THR A 736 -65.80 -27.19 -12.60
N TYR A 737 -64.58 -26.79 -12.27
CA TYR A 737 -63.80 -27.25 -11.12
C TYR A 737 -63.56 -26.10 -10.13
N SER A 738 -63.81 -26.31 -8.84
CA SER A 738 -63.59 -25.30 -7.78
C SER A 738 -62.49 -25.76 -6.83
N TYR A 739 -61.50 -24.91 -6.57
CA TYR A 739 -60.31 -25.25 -5.77
C TYR A 739 -59.98 -24.19 -4.73
N VAL A 740 -59.29 -24.61 -3.66
CA VAL A 740 -58.70 -23.73 -2.64
C VAL A 740 -57.20 -24.00 -2.55
N LEU A 741 -56.37 -23.00 -2.83
CA LEU A 741 -54.92 -23.06 -2.69
C LEU A 741 -54.51 -22.68 -1.26
N LYS A 742 -53.64 -23.46 -0.64
CA LYS A 742 -53.10 -23.22 0.71
C LYS A 742 -51.58 -23.40 0.70
N GLN A 743 -50.90 -22.80 1.67
CA GLN A 743 -49.49 -23.09 1.94
C GLN A 743 -49.27 -23.62 3.36
N LYS A 744 -48.22 -24.43 3.50
CA LYS A 744 -47.71 -24.96 4.77
C LYS A 744 -46.27 -24.55 5.00
N ASP A 745 -45.94 -24.04 6.17
CA ASP A 745 -44.55 -23.80 6.55
C ASP A 745 -43.81 -25.10 6.94
N ARG A 746 -42.56 -24.95 7.41
CA ARG A 746 -41.74 -26.08 7.87
C ARG A 746 -42.25 -26.71 9.17
N ALA A 747 -42.95 -25.95 10.01
CA ALA A 747 -43.61 -26.43 11.22
C ALA A 747 -45.01 -27.02 10.96
N MET A 748 -45.40 -27.11 9.67
CA MET A 748 -46.67 -27.62 9.17
C MET A 748 -47.90 -26.77 9.52
N ASN A 749 -47.72 -25.50 9.92
CA ASN A 749 -48.84 -24.58 10.07
C ASN A 749 -49.43 -24.26 8.69
N THR A 750 -50.77 -24.22 8.59
CA THR A 750 -51.48 -24.11 7.30
C THR A 750 -52.24 -22.79 7.19
N SER A 751 -52.10 -22.09 6.06
CA SER A 751 -52.83 -20.85 5.75
C SER A 751 -54.35 -21.09 5.51
N THR A 752 -55.19 -20.07 5.65
CA THR A 752 -56.66 -20.16 5.39
C THR A 752 -57.05 -20.32 3.90
N GLY A 753 -56.18 -19.93 2.96
CA GLY A 753 -56.25 -20.28 1.52
C GLY A 753 -56.98 -19.32 0.58
N SER A 754 -56.71 -19.45 -0.73
CA SER A 754 -57.26 -18.65 -1.85
C SER A 754 -58.07 -19.50 -2.81
N ALA A 755 -59.33 -19.11 -3.10
CA ALA A 755 -60.25 -19.88 -3.92
C ALA A 755 -60.31 -19.39 -5.39
N PHE A 756 -60.52 -20.31 -6.35
CA PHE A 756 -60.78 -19.99 -7.76
C PHE A 756 -61.61 -21.10 -8.45
N THR A 757 -62.19 -20.80 -9.61
CA THR A 757 -62.92 -21.78 -10.45
C THR A 757 -62.33 -21.92 -11.85
N TRP A 758 -62.30 -23.13 -12.40
CA TRP A 758 -61.76 -23.46 -13.74
C TRP A 758 -62.80 -24.18 -14.60
N LEU A 759 -63.04 -23.70 -15.82
CA LEU A 759 -63.98 -24.32 -16.77
C LEU A 759 -63.22 -25.07 -17.90
N VAL A 760 -63.66 -26.28 -18.25
CA VAL A 760 -63.05 -27.13 -19.28
C VAL A 760 -64.09 -27.57 -20.32
N ASP A 761 -63.78 -27.49 -21.63
CA ASP A 761 -64.61 -27.97 -22.77
C ASP A 761 -63.76 -28.79 -23.75
N THR A 762 -64.20 -29.97 -24.19
CA THR A 762 -63.43 -30.91 -25.02
C THR A 762 -63.93 -31.03 -26.48
N SER A 763 -64.80 -30.15 -26.98
CA SER A 763 -65.60 -30.38 -28.21
C SER A 763 -65.23 -29.60 -29.51
N LEU A 764 -64.14 -28.81 -29.51
CA LEU A 764 -63.73 -27.94 -30.63
C LEU A 764 -62.85 -28.63 -31.71
N PRO A 765 -62.90 -28.22 -33.01
CA PRO A 765 -62.06 -28.79 -34.08
C PRO A 765 -60.56 -28.52 -33.89
N PRO A 766 -59.67 -29.36 -34.46
CA PRO A 766 -58.21 -29.16 -34.38
C PRO A 766 -57.76 -27.89 -35.14
N PRO A 767 -56.56 -27.34 -34.83
CA PRO A 767 -55.98 -26.23 -35.57
C PRO A 767 -55.83 -26.51 -37.08
N PRO A 768 -55.98 -25.50 -37.97
CA PRO A 768 -55.70 -25.67 -39.40
C PRO A 768 -54.20 -25.90 -39.66
N THR A 769 -53.83 -26.47 -40.80
CA THR A 769 -52.42 -26.55 -41.21
C THR A 769 -52.06 -25.37 -42.10
N VAL A 770 -50.81 -24.91 -42.07
CA VAL A 770 -50.26 -23.89 -42.99
C VAL A 770 -49.17 -24.56 -43.82
N THR A 771 -49.30 -24.56 -45.14
CA THR A 771 -48.34 -25.14 -46.10
C THR A 771 -47.66 -24.09 -46.98
N ALA A 772 -48.26 -22.90 -47.11
CA ALA A 772 -47.65 -21.71 -47.65
C ALA A 772 -47.86 -20.56 -46.66
N PRO A 773 -46.83 -19.79 -46.27
CA PRO A 773 -45.41 -20.04 -46.58
C PRO A 773 -44.92 -21.39 -46.00
N SER A 774 -43.92 -22.00 -46.64
CA SER A 774 -43.35 -23.29 -46.20
C SER A 774 -42.55 -23.21 -44.90
N THR A 775 -42.30 -21.99 -44.42
CA THR A 775 -41.63 -21.67 -43.16
C THR A 775 -42.51 -20.73 -42.36
N ALA A 776 -42.54 -20.91 -41.03
CA ALA A 776 -43.41 -20.15 -40.14
C ALA A 776 -42.97 -18.68 -39.94
N ASN A 777 -41.72 -18.36 -40.27
CA ASN A 777 -41.13 -17.03 -40.18
C ASN A 777 -40.64 -16.60 -41.57
N VAL A 778 -41.39 -15.74 -42.24
CA VAL A 778 -41.02 -15.20 -43.54
C VAL A 778 -40.38 -13.83 -43.36
N LEU A 779 -39.16 -13.66 -43.86
CA LEU A 779 -38.50 -12.36 -43.97
C LEU A 779 -38.33 -12.05 -45.45
N THR A 780 -38.90 -10.92 -45.90
CA THR A 780 -38.86 -10.56 -47.32
C THR A 780 -39.11 -9.07 -47.52
N ALA A 781 -38.56 -8.52 -48.61
CA ALA A 781 -38.86 -7.17 -49.06
C ALA A 781 -40.20 -7.03 -49.82
N THR A 782 -40.87 -8.15 -50.15
CA THR A 782 -42.13 -8.10 -50.92
C THR A 782 -43.30 -7.59 -50.07
N SER A 783 -44.26 -6.91 -50.70
CA SER A 783 -45.45 -6.36 -50.04
C SER A 783 -46.63 -7.33 -49.94
N GLU A 784 -46.47 -8.56 -50.46
CA GLU A 784 -47.49 -9.59 -50.49
C GLU A 784 -46.99 -10.89 -49.86
N LEU A 785 -47.87 -11.54 -49.09
CA LEU A 785 -47.66 -12.87 -48.52
C LEU A 785 -48.88 -13.76 -48.77
N THR A 786 -48.66 -14.95 -49.31
CA THR A 786 -49.69 -15.98 -49.47
C THR A 786 -49.70 -16.92 -48.26
N ILE A 787 -50.85 -17.05 -47.60
CA ILE A 787 -51.10 -17.99 -46.50
C ILE A 787 -52.09 -19.05 -46.98
N ALA A 788 -51.65 -20.29 -47.16
CA ALA A 788 -52.50 -21.39 -47.59
C ALA A 788 -52.22 -22.65 -46.79
N GLY A 789 -53.18 -23.56 -46.73
CA GLY A 789 -53.01 -24.85 -46.08
C GLY A 789 -54.29 -25.67 -45.96
N GLY A 790 -54.28 -26.63 -45.04
CA GLY A 790 -55.37 -27.59 -44.84
C GLY A 790 -56.33 -27.20 -43.73
N CYS A 791 -57.60 -27.55 -43.88
CA CYS A 791 -58.67 -27.27 -42.92
C CYS A 791 -59.70 -28.40 -42.90
N THR A 792 -60.52 -28.43 -41.84
CA THR A 792 -61.62 -29.40 -41.68
C THR A 792 -62.75 -29.03 -42.64
N PRO A 793 -63.23 -29.95 -43.50
CA PRO A 793 -64.38 -29.65 -44.36
C PRO A 793 -65.61 -29.22 -43.54
N GLY A 794 -66.29 -28.15 -43.98
CA GLY A 794 -67.52 -27.65 -43.37
C GLY A 794 -67.35 -26.71 -42.17
N VAL A 795 -66.12 -26.24 -41.88
CA VAL A 795 -65.88 -25.15 -40.92
C VAL A 795 -65.33 -23.90 -41.63
N ASN A 796 -65.41 -22.74 -40.97
CA ASN A 796 -64.82 -21.51 -41.48
C ASN A 796 -63.35 -21.41 -41.05
N VAL A 797 -62.47 -21.00 -41.96
CA VAL A 797 -61.10 -20.57 -41.63
C VAL A 797 -61.13 -19.07 -41.43
N VAL A 798 -60.64 -18.62 -40.29
CA VAL A 798 -60.61 -17.21 -39.89
C VAL A 798 -59.16 -16.78 -39.76
N LEU A 799 -58.79 -15.77 -40.52
CA LEU A 799 -57.52 -15.07 -40.43
C LEU A 799 -57.66 -13.90 -39.47
N GLY A 800 -56.92 -13.94 -38.37
CA GLY A 800 -56.84 -12.91 -37.35
C GLY A 800 -55.42 -12.39 -37.17
N GLY A 801 -55.19 -11.70 -36.06
CA GLY A 801 -53.92 -11.04 -35.76
C GLY A 801 -53.84 -9.62 -36.34
N GLN A 802 -52.65 -9.19 -36.73
CA GLN A 802 -52.40 -7.83 -37.23
C GLN A 802 -52.78 -7.68 -38.71
N VAL A 803 -54.04 -7.96 -39.06
CA VAL A 803 -54.54 -7.85 -40.43
C VAL A 803 -55.98 -7.32 -40.47
N LEU A 804 -56.22 -6.41 -41.41
CA LEU A 804 -57.54 -5.84 -41.70
C LEU A 804 -58.10 -6.44 -42.98
N GLY A 805 -59.43 -6.49 -43.12
CA GLY A 805 -60.07 -6.98 -44.34
C GLY A 805 -59.60 -6.24 -45.60
N SER A 806 -59.36 -4.93 -45.51
CA SER A 806 -58.82 -4.10 -46.61
C SER A 806 -57.42 -4.51 -47.09
N GLU A 807 -56.69 -5.27 -46.29
CA GLU A 807 -55.34 -5.78 -46.58
C GLU A 807 -55.38 -7.17 -47.23
N ILE A 808 -56.56 -7.78 -47.38
CA ILE A 808 -56.75 -9.08 -48.03
C ILE A 808 -57.07 -8.91 -49.52
N SER A 809 -56.14 -9.33 -50.35
CA SER A 809 -56.27 -9.37 -51.82
C SER A 809 -57.13 -10.54 -52.30
N ALA A 810 -57.08 -11.68 -51.62
CA ALA A 810 -57.88 -12.86 -51.92
C ALA A 810 -58.09 -13.68 -50.63
N PRO A 811 -59.32 -14.10 -50.29
CA PRO A 811 -60.60 -13.61 -50.82
C PRO A 811 -60.78 -12.11 -50.52
N ALA A 812 -61.07 -11.32 -51.55
CA ALA A 812 -61.01 -9.86 -51.48
C ALA A 812 -61.84 -9.29 -50.32
N GLY A 813 -61.19 -8.54 -49.42
CA GLY A 813 -61.88 -7.85 -48.32
C GLY A 813 -62.26 -8.71 -47.12
N SER A 814 -62.09 -10.04 -47.16
CA SER A 814 -62.63 -10.94 -46.14
C SER A 814 -61.55 -11.61 -45.29
N LEU A 815 -61.70 -11.50 -43.97
CA LEU A 815 -60.90 -12.24 -42.98
C LEU A 815 -61.41 -13.67 -42.75
N THR A 816 -62.48 -14.07 -43.42
CA THR A 816 -63.09 -15.39 -43.28
C THR A 816 -63.23 -16.06 -44.64
N GLN A 817 -62.88 -17.33 -44.70
CA GLN A 817 -63.01 -18.18 -45.87
C GLN A 817 -63.61 -19.52 -45.44
N ALA A 818 -64.69 -19.96 -46.07
CA ALA A 818 -65.19 -21.33 -45.88
C ALA A 818 -64.12 -22.32 -46.35
N CYS A 819 -63.84 -23.35 -45.56
CA CYS A 819 -62.91 -24.40 -45.97
C CYS A 819 -63.39 -25.06 -47.28
N GLY A 820 -62.52 -25.15 -48.28
CA GLY A 820 -62.86 -25.75 -49.58
C GLY A 820 -63.30 -27.21 -49.43
N SER A 821 -64.07 -27.73 -50.39
CA SER A 821 -64.52 -29.13 -50.39
C SER A 821 -63.37 -30.15 -50.48
N ASN A 822 -62.19 -29.70 -50.90
CA ASN A 822 -60.92 -30.44 -50.89
C ASN A 822 -60.13 -30.30 -49.57
N GLY A 823 -60.70 -29.64 -48.54
CA GLY A 823 -60.06 -29.42 -47.25
C GLY A 823 -58.93 -28.39 -47.28
N SER A 824 -58.98 -27.39 -48.17
CA SER A 824 -57.93 -26.36 -48.31
C SER A 824 -58.46 -24.93 -48.22
N TYR A 825 -57.59 -24.01 -47.81
CA TYR A 825 -57.84 -22.56 -47.76
C TYR A 825 -56.62 -21.78 -48.29
N ALA A 826 -56.83 -20.53 -48.70
CA ALA A 826 -55.79 -19.61 -49.14
C ALA A 826 -56.20 -18.14 -48.97
N PHE A 827 -55.33 -17.37 -48.31
CA PHE A 827 -55.36 -15.92 -48.16
C PHE A 827 -54.14 -15.29 -48.84
N ILE A 828 -54.31 -14.13 -49.48
CA ILE A 828 -53.20 -13.28 -49.94
C ILE A 828 -53.26 -11.96 -49.19
N VAL A 829 -52.28 -11.70 -48.33
CA VAL A 829 -52.20 -10.54 -47.44
C VAL A 829 -51.23 -9.51 -48.00
N ARG A 830 -51.61 -8.23 -47.98
CA ARG A 830 -50.82 -7.09 -48.43
C ARG A 830 -50.43 -6.19 -47.26
N LYS A 831 -49.14 -5.86 -47.14
CA LYS A 831 -48.61 -4.87 -46.20
C LYS A 831 -47.69 -3.91 -46.93
N THR A 832 -47.93 -2.62 -46.76
CA THR A 832 -47.20 -1.54 -47.45
C THR A 832 -46.16 -0.86 -46.57
N ILE A 833 -46.16 -1.14 -45.27
CA ILE A 833 -45.24 -0.58 -44.28
C ILE A 833 -44.29 -1.71 -43.82
N ASP A 834 -43.05 -1.37 -43.53
CA ASP A 834 -42.09 -2.31 -42.97
C ASP A 834 -42.41 -2.60 -41.51
N GLY A 835 -42.14 -3.83 -41.10
CA GLY A 835 -42.35 -4.28 -39.75
C GLY A 835 -42.71 -5.75 -39.64
N PRO A 836 -42.65 -6.27 -38.41
CA PRO A 836 -43.14 -7.59 -38.10
C PRO A 836 -44.67 -7.59 -38.07
N TYR A 837 -45.25 -8.64 -38.62
CA TYR A 837 -46.66 -8.93 -38.66
C TYR A 837 -46.89 -10.35 -38.14
N ALA A 838 -47.74 -10.47 -37.12
CA ALA A 838 -48.22 -11.75 -36.61
C ALA A 838 -49.64 -11.98 -37.10
N LEU A 839 -49.82 -13.06 -37.86
CA LEU A 839 -51.09 -13.45 -38.47
C LEU A 839 -51.51 -14.79 -37.89
N ASP A 840 -52.75 -14.91 -37.46
CA ASP A 840 -53.25 -16.11 -36.81
C ASP A 840 -54.30 -16.78 -37.68
N VAL A 841 -54.11 -18.06 -37.99
CA VAL A 841 -55.09 -18.85 -38.73
C VAL A 841 -55.81 -19.78 -37.78
N SER A 842 -57.12 -19.61 -37.63
CA SER A 842 -57.97 -20.44 -36.77
C SER A 842 -59.13 -21.05 -37.56
N GLN A 843 -59.74 -22.09 -37.02
CA GLN A 843 -60.99 -22.64 -37.55
C GLN A 843 -62.13 -22.33 -36.61
N GLU A 844 -63.27 -21.88 -37.14
CA GLU A 844 -64.46 -21.52 -36.39
C GLU A 844 -65.59 -22.51 -36.66
N ARG A 845 -66.24 -22.98 -35.58
CA ARG A 845 -67.46 -23.77 -35.61
C ARG A 845 -68.43 -23.25 -34.55
N ASN A 846 -69.60 -22.75 -34.97
CA ASN A 846 -70.69 -22.29 -34.11
C ASN A 846 -70.29 -21.19 -33.10
N GLY A 847 -69.41 -20.27 -33.49
CA GLY A 847 -68.92 -19.17 -32.67
C GLY A 847 -67.73 -19.52 -31.78
N TYR A 848 -67.24 -20.75 -31.85
CA TYR A 848 -66.06 -21.20 -31.11
C TYR A 848 -64.88 -21.45 -32.05
N TYR A 849 -63.69 -21.04 -31.62
CA TYR A 849 -62.45 -21.07 -32.41
C TYR A 849 -61.51 -22.17 -31.92
N SER A 850 -60.83 -22.86 -32.85
CA SER A 850 -59.69 -23.72 -32.55
C SER A 850 -58.47 -22.90 -32.13
N SER A 851 -57.45 -23.55 -31.55
CA SER A 851 -56.18 -22.87 -31.30
C SER A 851 -55.59 -22.37 -32.64
N PRO A 852 -55.11 -21.11 -32.70
CA PRO A 852 -54.59 -20.54 -33.93
C PRO A 852 -53.24 -21.15 -34.31
N VAL A 853 -52.95 -21.21 -35.62
CA VAL A 853 -51.60 -21.40 -36.14
C VAL A 853 -51.06 -20.04 -36.58
N SER A 854 -49.98 -19.61 -35.93
CA SER A 854 -49.37 -18.31 -36.19
C SER A 854 -48.40 -18.37 -37.37
N VAL A 855 -48.50 -17.39 -38.26
CA VAL A 855 -47.57 -17.09 -39.33
C VAL A 855 -46.95 -15.74 -39.03
N ASN A 856 -45.63 -15.73 -38.83
CA ASN A 856 -44.89 -14.49 -38.64
C ASN A 856 -44.31 -14.05 -39.97
N TRP A 857 -44.56 -12.80 -40.32
CA TRP A 857 -44.03 -12.17 -41.52
C TRP A 857 -43.38 -10.85 -41.17
N THR A 858 -42.11 -10.71 -41.47
CA THR A 858 -41.42 -9.42 -41.40
C THR A 858 -41.24 -8.89 -42.80
N ARG A 859 -41.87 -7.75 -43.08
CA ARG A 859 -41.56 -6.98 -44.28
C ARG A 859 -40.42 -6.04 -43.95
N ASP A 860 -39.35 -6.13 -44.72
CA ASP A 860 -38.15 -5.30 -44.54
C ASP A 860 -37.62 -4.84 -45.89
N THR A 861 -37.68 -3.53 -46.12
CA THR A 861 -37.13 -2.87 -47.31
C THR A 861 -35.89 -2.03 -46.98
N GLN A 862 -35.43 -2.03 -45.72
CA GLN A 862 -34.29 -1.25 -45.28
C GLN A 862 -33.00 -2.00 -45.59
N ALA A 863 -32.20 -1.45 -46.50
CA ALA A 863 -30.89 -2.01 -46.80
C ALA A 863 -29.87 -1.81 -45.66
N PRO A 864 -28.92 -2.74 -45.46
CA PRO A 864 -27.97 -2.69 -44.37
C PRO A 864 -26.96 -1.55 -44.54
N ALA A 865 -26.64 -0.86 -43.44
CA ALA A 865 -25.59 0.15 -43.41
C ALA A 865 -24.21 -0.51 -43.20
N THR A 866 -23.26 -0.23 -44.09
CA THR A 866 -21.88 -0.76 -43.99
C THR A 866 -20.91 0.36 -43.56
N ALA A 867 -20.27 0.21 -42.41
CA ALA A 867 -19.23 1.13 -41.93
C ALA A 867 -17.85 0.46 -42.03
N VAL A 868 -16.91 1.11 -42.71
CA VAL A 868 -15.59 0.57 -43.04
C VAL A 868 -14.50 1.39 -42.34
N SER A 869 -13.50 0.73 -41.76
CA SER A 869 -12.38 1.35 -41.05
C SER A 869 -11.05 0.69 -41.46
N LEU A 870 -9.98 1.47 -41.40
CA LEU A 870 -8.61 0.95 -41.55
C LEU A 870 -8.10 0.51 -40.17
N VAL A 871 -7.56 -0.71 -40.07
CA VAL A 871 -7.08 -1.30 -38.81
C VAL A 871 -5.60 -0.99 -38.56
N THR A 872 -4.75 -0.99 -39.59
CA THR A 872 -3.33 -0.71 -39.43
C THR A 872 -3.02 0.78 -39.48
N ALA A 873 -2.41 1.29 -38.41
CA ALA A 873 -1.79 2.60 -38.38
C ALA A 873 -0.49 2.56 -39.19
N ASN A 874 -0.53 3.10 -40.40
CA ASN A 874 0.62 3.40 -41.27
C ASN A 874 1.17 2.19 -42.11
N PRO A 875 0.67 1.98 -43.35
CA PRO A 875 0.99 0.83 -44.22
C PRO A 875 2.41 0.86 -44.82
N ASN A 876 3.28 1.74 -44.34
CA ASN A 876 4.44 2.11 -45.12
C ASN A 876 5.59 1.10 -45.04
N LEU A 877 5.70 0.23 -44.03
CA LEU A 877 6.83 -0.71 -43.93
C LEU A 877 6.60 -2.08 -44.59
N ASN A 878 5.36 -2.57 -44.72
CA ASN A 878 5.10 -4.00 -45.04
C ASN A 878 4.17 -4.23 -46.27
N ALA A 879 3.95 -3.22 -47.11
CA ALA A 879 3.10 -3.29 -48.33
C ALA A 879 1.66 -3.84 -48.11
N THR A 880 1.16 -3.91 -46.87
CA THR A 880 -0.10 -4.58 -46.51
C THR A 880 -1.01 -3.64 -45.72
N ALA A 881 -2.26 -3.50 -46.16
CA ALA A 881 -3.31 -2.72 -45.50
C ALA A 881 -4.41 -3.65 -44.98
N THR A 882 -4.77 -3.55 -43.69
CA THR A 882 -5.85 -4.32 -43.09
C THR A 882 -7.07 -3.43 -42.91
N VAL A 883 -8.21 -3.87 -43.44
CA VAL A 883 -9.49 -3.19 -43.41
C VAL A 883 -10.47 -4.01 -42.58
N SER A 884 -11.21 -3.34 -41.72
CA SER A 884 -12.37 -3.88 -41.02
C SER A 884 -13.63 -3.19 -41.49
N PHE A 885 -14.74 -3.87 -41.38
CA PHE A 885 -16.05 -3.27 -41.54
C PHE A 885 -17.06 -3.88 -40.55
N THR A 886 -18.14 -3.16 -40.36
CA THR A 886 -19.35 -3.61 -39.66
C THR A 886 -20.54 -3.44 -40.60
N SER A 887 -21.50 -4.35 -40.46
CA SER A 887 -22.77 -4.35 -41.18
C SER A 887 -23.82 -4.98 -40.27
N GLU A 888 -25.09 -4.89 -40.69
CA GLU A 888 -26.19 -5.64 -40.10
C GLU A 888 -25.85 -7.12 -39.89
N ALA A 889 -26.25 -7.66 -38.74
CA ALA A 889 -25.97 -9.03 -38.35
C ALA A 889 -26.65 -10.02 -39.31
N GLY A 890 -25.89 -11.00 -39.80
CA GLY A 890 -26.39 -11.99 -40.77
C GLY A 890 -26.33 -11.54 -42.23
N ALA A 891 -25.97 -10.28 -42.51
CA ALA A 891 -25.78 -9.80 -43.87
C ALA A 891 -24.54 -10.43 -44.53
N THR A 892 -24.65 -10.75 -45.81
CA THR A 892 -23.52 -11.19 -46.65
C THR A 892 -22.78 -9.99 -47.23
N SER A 893 -21.45 -10.01 -47.24
CA SER A 893 -20.65 -8.82 -47.62
C SER A 893 -19.69 -9.09 -48.77
N GLN A 894 -19.48 -8.07 -49.60
CA GLN A 894 -18.58 -8.10 -50.73
C GLN A 894 -17.68 -6.85 -50.74
N CYS A 895 -16.42 -7.03 -51.11
CA CYS A 895 -15.39 -5.99 -51.09
C CYS A 895 -14.80 -5.76 -52.49
N SER A 896 -14.39 -4.52 -52.75
CA SER A 896 -13.76 -4.06 -53.98
C SER A 896 -12.59 -3.13 -53.64
N LEU A 897 -11.40 -3.41 -54.19
CA LEU A 897 -10.23 -2.52 -54.09
C LEU A 897 -10.15 -1.68 -55.37
N ASP A 898 -10.03 -0.36 -55.22
CA ASP A 898 -9.85 0.63 -56.29
C ASP A 898 -10.89 0.51 -57.44
N GLY A 899 -12.10 0.04 -57.12
CA GLY A 899 -13.20 -0.13 -58.09
C GLY A 899 -13.17 -1.44 -58.88
N ALA A 900 -12.36 -2.42 -58.48
CA ALA A 900 -12.38 -3.77 -59.06
C ALA A 900 -13.72 -4.51 -58.83
N ALA A 901 -13.91 -5.65 -59.48
CA ALA A 901 -15.10 -6.48 -59.27
C ALA A 901 -15.25 -6.88 -57.79
N TYR A 902 -16.47 -6.77 -57.26
CA TYR A 902 -16.80 -7.16 -55.89
C TYR A 902 -16.58 -8.67 -55.68
N GLN A 903 -15.84 -9.01 -54.63
CA GLN A 903 -15.63 -10.40 -54.20
C GLN A 903 -16.13 -10.59 -52.77
N THR A 904 -16.56 -11.79 -52.42
CA THR A 904 -16.98 -12.10 -51.04
C THR A 904 -15.84 -11.84 -50.07
N CYS A 905 -16.14 -11.16 -48.98
CA CYS A 905 -15.15 -10.83 -47.96
C CYS A 905 -15.76 -10.88 -46.57
N THR A 906 -14.90 -11.08 -45.57
CA THR A 906 -15.25 -11.11 -44.16
C THR A 906 -14.36 -10.11 -43.40
N SER A 907 -14.93 -9.39 -42.44
CA SER A 907 -14.19 -8.46 -41.61
C SER A 907 -13.44 -9.19 -40.49
N PRO A 908 -12.17 -8.87 -40.18
CA PRO A 908 -11.25 -8.02 -40.95
C PRO A 908 -10.61 -8.79 -42.13
N PHE A 909 -10.13 -8.06 -43.13
CA PHE A 909 -9.44 -8.60 -44.30
C PHE A 909 -8.27 -7.70 -44.71
N SER A 910 -7.30 -8.24 -45.45
CA SER A 910 -6.07 -7.53 -45.82
C SER A 910 -5.81 -7.54 -47.33
N TYR A 911 -5.21 -6.45 -47.82
CA TYR A 911 -4.67 -6.34 -49.18
C TYR A 911 -3.17 -6.12 -49.14
N THR A 912 -2.43 -6.84 -49.99
CA THR A 912 -1.00 -6.61 -50.22
C THR A 912 -0.83 -5.93 -51.59
N THR A 913 -0.22 -4.74 -51.62
CA THR A 913 0.02 -3.96 -52.85
C THR A 913 1.36 -3.22 -52.79
N THR A 914 2.13 -3.30 -53.86
CA THR A 914 3.43 -2.62 -54.01
C THR A 914 3.30 -1.23 -54.63
N GLN A 915 2.10 -0.85 -55.10
CA GLN A 915 1.89 0.38 -55.84
C GLN A 915 1.58 1.57 -54.93
N ASN A 916 2.40 2.61 -55.03
CA ASN A 916 2.21 3.88 -54.31
C ASN A 916 0.96 4.62 -54.77
N GLY A 917 0.38 5.42 -53.88
CA GLY A 917 -0.74 6.30 -54.16
C GLY A 917 -1.96 6.05 -53.27
N THR A 918 -3.01 6.84 -53.51
CA THR A 918 -4.26 6.72 -52.77
C THR A 918 -4.99 5.43 -53.16
N ARG A 919 -5.35 4.62 -52.17
CA ARG A 919 -6.09 3.36 -52.31
C ARG A 919 -7.43 3.49 -51.62
N THR A 920 -8.47 2.96 -52.23
CA THR A 920 -9.83 2.97 -51.66
C THR A 920 -10.44 1.60 -51.71
N VAL A 921 -10.98 1.15 -50.59
CA VAL A 921 -11.75 -0.10 -50.50
C VAL A 921 -13.20 0.23 -50.30
N TYR A 922 -14.07 -0.40 -51.10
CA TYR A 922 -15.52 -0.35 -50.97
C TYR A 922 -16.01 -1.68 -50.41
N VAL A 923 -16.91 -1.64 -49.45
CA VAL A 923 -17.60 -2.80 -48.89
C VAL A 923 -19.09 -2.57 -48.97
N ARG A 924 -19.81 -3.51 -49.59
CA ARG A 924 -21.27 -3.51 -49.61
C ARG A 924 -21.80 -4.78 -48.97
N SER A 925 -22.93 -4.68 -48.30
CA SER A 925 -23.56 -5.80 -47.60
C SER A 925 -25.00 -6.02 -48.09
N THR A 926 -25.50 -7.25 -48.03
CA THR A 926 -26.87 -7.64 -48.38
C THR A 926 -27.50 -8.35 -47.19
N ASP A 927 -28.62 -7.85 -46.69
CA ASP A 927 -29.30 -8.40 -45.50
C ASP A 927 -30.02 -9.73 -45.79
N LEU A 928 -30.72 -10.26 -44.79
CA LEU A 928 -31.47 -11.51 -44.87
C LEU A 928 -32.81 -11.36 -45.62
N ALA A 929 -33.35 -10.15 -45.77
CA ALA A 929 -34.52 -9.85 -46.58
C ALA A 929 -34.18 -9.71 -48.08
N GLY A 930 -32.88 -9.65 -48.41
CA GLY A 930 -32.33 -9.53 -49.75
C GLY A 930 -32.05 -8.09 -50.18
N ASN A 931 -32.12 -7.10 -49.28
CA ASN A 931 -31.83 -5.71 -49.62
C ASN A 931 -30.31 -5.49 -49.66
N VAL A 932 -29.83 -4.81 -50.71
CA VAL A 932 -28.39 -4.53 -50.92
C VAL A 932 -28.07 -3.10 -50.45
N GLY A 933 -27.17 -2.98 -49.48
CA GLY A 933 -26.72 -1.74 -48.87
C GLY A 933 -25.86 -0.86 -49.78
N THR A 934 -25.82 0.43 -49.47
CA THR A 934 -24.89 1.38 -50.12
C THR A 934 -23.46 1.04 -49.69
N PRO A 935 -22.48 0.93 -50.60
CA PRO A 935 -21.12 0.58 -50.22
C PRO A 935 -20.49 1.62 -49.28
N GLY A 936 -20.02 1.18 -48.11
CA GLY A 936 -19.11 1.95 -47.28
C GLY A 936 -17.70 1.92 -47.85
N SER A 937 -16.87 2.93 -47.55
CA SER A 937 -15.50 2.97 -48.07
C SER A 937 -14.50 3.51 -47.07
N VAL A 938 -13.26 3.01 -47.15
CA VAL A 938 -12.11 3.61 -46.48
C VAL A 938 -11.00 3.87 -47.49
N THR A 939 -10.37 5.03 -47.36
CA THR A 939 -9.27 5.48 -48.21
C THR A 939 -8.00 5.62 -47.38
N TRP A 940 -6.88 5.14 -47.90
CA TRP A 940 -5.55 5.36 -47.33
C TRP A 940 -4.55 5.73 -48.41
N ASN A 941 -3.43 6.33 -48.01
CA ASN A 941 -2.32 6.58 -48.91
C ASN A 941 -1.26 5.49 -48.72
N GLN A 942 -1.03 4.69 -49.75
CA GLN A 942 0.01 3.67 -49.77
C GLN A 942 1.33 4.33 -50.19
N ALA A 943 2.35 4.28 -49.33
CA ALA A 943 3.71 4.68 -49.69
C ALA A 943 4.68 3.53 -49.41
N SER A 944 5.12 2.85 -50.46
CA SER A 944 6.23 1.91 -50.49
C SER A 944 7.54 2.68 -50.38
N TYR A 945 8.32 2.40 -49.34
CA TYR A 945 9.71 2.86 -49.23
C TYR A 945 10.57 2.21 -50.32
N LYS A 946 11.37 3.02 -51.02
CA LYS A 946 12.43 2.49 -51.90
C LYS A 946 13.78 2.78 -51.26
N THR A 947 14.39 1.75 -50.67
CA THR A 947 15.81 1.78 -50.31
C THR A 947 16.60 1.81 -51.61
N VAL A 948 17.45 2.83 -51.74
CA VAL A 948 18.26 3.11 -52.93
C VAL A 948 19.64 2.47 -52.81
N ALA A 949 20.17 2.47 -51.60
CA ALA A 949 21.37 1.74 -51.29
C ALA A 949 21.35 1.37 -49.80
N PHE A 950 21.74 0.15 -49.48
CA PHE A 950 21.96 -0.27 -48.09
C PHE A 950 23.29 -1.00 -47.95
N TYR A 951 24.22 -0.34 -47.26
CA TYR A 951 25.54 -0.86 -46.99
C TYR A 951 25.61 -1.35 -45.56
N ASN A 952 25.83 -2.65 -45.41
CA ASN A 952 26.03 -3.30 -44.13
C ASN A 952 27.47 -3.81 -43.99
N PHE A 953 28.12 -3.57 -42.85
CA PHE A 953 29.56 -3.84 -42.65
C PHE A 953 29.84 -5.08 -41.77
N ASP A 954 28.88 -6.02 -41.72
CA ASP A 954 28.86 -7.18 -40.84
C ASP A 954 29.75 -8.39 -41.25
N SER A 955 30.41 -8.36 -42.41
CA SER A 955 31.22 -9.51 -42.90
C SER A 955 32.63 -9.11 -43.33
N GLY A 956 33.64 -9.88 -42.89
CA GLY A 956 35.08 -9.57 -43.01
C GLY A 956 35.74 -9.59 -44.39
N SER A 957 34.98 -9.49 -45.47
CA SER A 957 35.51 -9.32 -46.84
C SER A 957 35.45 -7.84 -47.21
N PRO A 958 36.40 -7.28 -47.99
CA PRO A 958 36.24 -5.92 -48.47
C PRO A 958 34.97 -5.89 -49.31
N ILE A 959 34.22 -4.78 -49.31
CA ILE A 959 33.05 -4.57 -50.16
C ILE A 959 31.79 -5.31 -49.65
N GLY A 960 30.88 -4.56 -49.01
CA GLY A 960 29.53 -5.04 -48.71
C GLY A 960 28.66 -4.82 -49.94
N LEU A 961 28.04 -5.88 -50.45
CA LEU A 961 27.05 -5.82 -51.52
C LEU A 961 26.02 -4.73 -51.18
N ASP A 962 25.66 -3.89 -52.14
CA ASP A 962 24.48 -3.07 -51.99
C ASP A 962 23.28 -4.00 -51.82
N SER A 963 22.83 -4.12 -50.57
CA SER A 963 21.81 -5.08 -50.23
C SER A 963 20.43 -4.64 -50.68
N SER A 964 20.24 -3.44 -51.23
CA SER A 964 18.96 -2.94 -51.75
C SER A 964 18.34 -3.75 -52.91
N LEU A 965 18.94 -4.90 -53.28
CA LEU A 965 18.45 -5.92 -54.21
C LEU A 965 18.31 -5.44 -55.67
N PHE A 966 18.94 -4.32 -56.06
CA PHE A 966 18.92 -3.89 -57.47
C PHE A 966 19.68 -4.88 -58.37
N PRO A 967 19.04 -5.47 -59.39
CA PRO A 967 19.72 -6.37 -60.32
C PRO A 967 20.48 -5.60 -61.42
N GLY A 968 21.54 -6.21 -61.96
CA GLY A 968 22.19 -5.73 -63.18
C GLY A 968 22.97 -4.42 -63.01
N SER A 969 22.78 -3.47 -63.94
CA SER A 969 23.55 -2.21 -63.98
C SER A 969 23.14 -1.19 -62.91
N GLU A 970 22.08 -1.43 -62.13
CA GLU A 970 21.61 -0.54 -61.06
C GLU A 970 22.22 -0.85 -59.68
N HIS A 971 23.11 -1.85 -59.61
CA HIS A 971 23.81 -2.28 -58.41
C HIS A 971 24.93 -1.30 -58.00
N ASN A 972 25.06 -1.05 -56.70
CA ASN A 972 25.89 0.04 -56.18
C ASN A 972 27.00 -0.39 -55.21
N ASP A 973 27.67 -1.50 -55.48
CA ASP A 973 28.67 -2.02 -54.54
C ASP A 973 29.76 -1.02 -54.16
N ALA A 974 30.01 -0.91 -52.86
CA ALA A 974 31.02 -0.01 -52.32
C ALA A 974 32.39 -0.68 -52.27
N SER A 975 33.29 -0.26 -53.14
CA SER A 975 34.70 -0.70 -53.14
C SER A 975 35.57 0.14 -52.20
N GLN A 976 36.77 -0.36 -51.86
CA GLN A 976 37.73 0.42 -51.08
C GLN A 976 38.39 1.51 -51.94
N SER A 977 38.60 2.70 -51.38
CA SER A 977 39.35 3.76 -52.04
C SER A 977 40.27 4.50 -51.05
N GLY A 978 41.51 4.76 -51.48
CA GLY A 978 42.60 5.26 -50.64
C GLY A 978 43.72 4.24 -50.47
N THR A 979 44.86 4.66 -49.88
CA THR A 979 46.04 3.81 -49.72
C THR A 979 46.00 2.91 -48.47
N ALA A 980 44.94 2.99 -47.65
CA ALA A 980 44.75 2.18 -46.46
C ALA A 980 43.28 1.74 -46.31
N THR A 981 43.08 0.52 -45.85
CA THR A 981 41.75 -0.07 -45.68
C THR A 981 41.14 0.36 -44.33
N PRO A 982 39.86 0.81 -44.27
CA PRO A 982 39.12 0.86 -43.01
C PRO A 982 39.11 -0.51 -42.33
N THR A 983 39.22 -0.58 -41.01
CA THR A 983 39.24 -1.86 -40.31
C THR A 983 37.81 -2.41 -40.19
N PHE A 984 37.53 -3.53 -40.86
CA PHE A 984 36.26 -4.26 -40.75
C PHE A 984 36.29 -5.26 -39.58
N ASN A 985 35.15 -5.83 -39.23
CA ASN A 985 34.98 -6.74 -38.08
C ASN A 985 35.21 -6.09 -36.71
N VAL A 986 35.06 -4.78 -36.61
CA VAL A 986 35.03 -4.09 -35.31
C VAL A 986 33.61 -4.14 -34.76
N LEU A 987 33.41 -4.14 -33.43
CA LEU A 987 32.06 -4.21 -32.87
C LEU A 987 31.19 -3.02 -33.33
N GLY A 988 30.15 -3.36 -34.08
CA GLY A 988 29.05 -2.52 -34.57
C GLY A 988 27.91 -2.41 -33.54
N LYS A 989 26.82 -1.76 -33.94
CA LYS A 989 25.55 -1.73 -33.20
C LYS A 989 24.77 -3.04 -33.38
N PHE A 990 24.77 -3.60 -34.59
CA PHE A 990 24.00 -4.81 -34.94
C PHE A 990 24.89 -5.99 -35.35
N GLY A 991 26.15 -5.97 -34.91
CA GLY A 991 27.14 -7.00 -35.23
C GLY A 991 28.53 -6.40 -35.35
N TYR A 992 29.06 -6.36 -36.57
CA TYR A 992 30.30 -5.72 -36.94
C TYR A 992 30.09 -4.42 -37.72
N GLY A 993 31.09 -3.53 -37.68
CA GLY A 993 31.11 -2.26 -38.39
C GLY A 993 32.43 -2.02 -39.12
N ALA A 994 32.52 -0.87 -39.78
CA ALA A 994 33.74 -0.37 -40.41
C ALA A 994 34.34 0.77 -39.58
N GLN A 995 35.60 0.62 -39.15
CA GLN A 995 36.36 1.63 -38.40
C GLN A 995 37.26 2.47 -39.31
N PHE A 996 37.17 3.80 -39.15
CA PHE A 996 37.92 4.82 -39.89
C PHE A 996 38.78 5.65 -38.92
N THR A 997 39.95 6.14 -39.36
CA THR A 997 40.94 6.84 -38.52
C THR A 997 41.21 8.31 -38.89
N ALA A 998 40.20 9.06 -39.36
CA ALA A 998 40.34 10.48 -39.78
C ALA A 998 41.37 10.72 -40.90
N SER A 999 41.71 9.69 -41.68
CA SER A 999 42.77 9.74 -42.68
C SER A 999 42.22 9.87 -44.10
N ALA A 1000 42.90 10.65 -44.94
CA ALA A 1000 42.65 10.70 -46.38
C ALA A 1000 42.84 9.36 -47.08
N SER A 1001 43.58 8.45 -46.46
CA SER A 1001 43.85 7.12 -47.00
C SER A 1001 42.75 6.10 -46.73
N GLN A 1002 41.73 6.37 -45.91
CA GLN A 1002 40.70 5.40 -45.50
C GLN A 1002 39.26 5.88 -45.80
N HIS A 1003 38.67 5.41 -46.91
CA HIS A 1003 37.24 5.57 -47.19
C HIS A 1003 36.70 4.49 -48.13
N LEU A 1004 35.38 4.39 -48.26
CA LEU A 1004 34.72 3.50 -49.22
C LEU A 1004 34.07 4.31 -50.34
N VAL A 1005 34.01 3.73 -51.54
CA VAL A 1005 33.53 4.37 -52.75
C VAL A 1005 32.68 3.39 -53.54
N ALA A 1006 31.40 3.71 -53.71
CA ALA A 1006 30.53 3.09 -54.69
C ALA A 1006 30.53 3.94 -55.96
N PRO A 1007 30.77 3.35 -57.15
CA PRO A 1007 30.67 4.06 -58.43
C PRO A 1007 29.33 4.78 -58.57
N ASP A 1008 29.33 5.85 -59.35
CA ASP A 1008 28.11 6.54 -59.70
C ASP A 1008 27.15 5.62 -60.48
N ASN A 1009 25.87 5.69 -60.15
CA ASN A 1009 24.82 4.87 -60.74
C ASN A 1009 23.50 5.65 -60.79
N GLN A 1010 22.68 5.35 -61.80
CA GLN A 1010 21.35 5.90 -61.97
C GLN A 1010 20.44 5.67 -60.75
N SER A 1011 20.59 4.55 -60.03
CA SER A 1011 19.83 4.31 -58.79
C SER A 1011 20.23 5.30 -57.68
N GLN A 1012 21.52 5.64 -57.57
CA GLN A 1012 22.05 6.64 -56.63
C GLN A 1012 21.81 8.09 -57.05
N ASP A 1013 21.47 8.33 -58.31
CA ASP A 1013 21.02 9.62 -58.79
C ASP A 1013 19.61 9.88 -58.29
N LEU A 1014 19.54 10.29 -57.04
CA LEU A 1014 18.32 10.72 -56.37
C LEU A 1014 17.83 12.02 -57.02
N PHE A 1015 17.26 11.94 -58.24
CA PHE A 1015 16.68 13.05 -59.00
C PHE A 1015 15.40 13.64 -58.36
N ALA A 1016 15.10 13.25 -57.12
CA ALA A 1016 13.82 13.47 -56.50
C ALA A 1016 13.79 14.74 -55.65
N ALA A 1017 12.59 15.28 -55.54
CA ALA A 1017 12.20 16.16 -54.45
C ALA A 1017 12.57 15.58 -53.08
N LYS A 1018 12.73 14.26 -52.91
CA LYS A 1018 12.83 13.63 -51.59
C LYS A 1018 14.01 12.67 -51.46
N MET A 1019 14.67 12.71 -50.29
CA MET A 1019 15.77 11.80 -49.92
C MET A 1019 15.79 11.65 -48.40
N ALA A 1020 16.17 10.47 -47.92
CA ALA A 1020 16.59 10.24 -46.55
C ALA A 1020 17.94 9.52 -46.53
N ILE A 1021 18.79 9.88 -45.58
CA ILE A 1021 20.07 9.21 -45.32
C ILE A 1021 20.12 8.92 -43.83
N ASP A 1022 20.40 7.68 -43.45
CA ASP A 1022 20.58 7.32 -42.06
C ASP A 1022 21.69 6.29 -41.84
N ALA A 1023 22.28 6.32 -40.64
CA ALA A 1023 23.40 5.48 -40.25
C ALA A 1023 23.44 5.30 -38.73
N PHE A 1024 24.00 4.19 -38.27
CA PHE A 1024 24.48 4.06 -36.89
C PHE A 1024 25.98 4.35 -36.84
N VAL A 1025 26.35 5.32 -35.99
CA VAL A 1025 27.72 5.80 -35.89
C VAL A 1025 28.18 5.86 -34.43
N LYS A 1026 29.49 5.63 -34.23
CA LYS A 1026 30.20 5.79 -32.96
C LYS A 1026 31.51 6.51 -33.22
N LEU A 1027 31.76 7.65 -32.59
CA LEU A 1027 32.97 8.44 -32.83
C LEU A 1027 34.14 7.98 -31.96
N SER A 1028 35.35 7.87 -32.54
CA SER A 1028 36.58 7.64 -31.77
C SER A 1028 37.08 8.92 -31.10
N THR A 1029 36.87 10.07 -31.74
CA THR A 1029 37.19 11.40 -31.24
C THR A 1029 36.15 12.41 -31.74
N VAL A 1030 36.08 13.62 -31.18
CA VAL A 1030 35.32 14.70 -31.82
C VAL A 1030 36.11 15.30 -32.98
N PRO A 1031 35.44 15.76 -34.06
CA PRO A 1031 36.12 16.55 -35.08
C PRO A 1031 36.74 17.81 -34.47
N ALA A 1032 37.89 18.24 -35.02
CA ALA A 1032 38.46 19.53 -34.70
C ALA A 1032 37.46 20.67 -35.04
N LYS A 1033 37.65 21.85 -34.44
CA LYS A 1033 36.78 23.00 -34.72
C LYS A 1033 36.73 23.28 -36.23
N ASN A 1034 35.51 23.40 -36.77
CA ASN A 1034 35.21 23.59 -38.19
C ASN A 1034 35.60 22.42 -39.11
N TYR A 1035 36.02 21.29 -38.54
CA TYR A 1035 36.32 20.07 -39.29
C TYR A 1035 35.06 19.22 -39.44
N HIS A 1036 34.95 18.52 -40.57
CA HIS A 1036 33.83 17.64 -40.88
C HIS A 1036 34.25 16.17 -40.72
N TYR A 1037 33.49 15.42 -39.93
CA TYR A 1037 33.50 13.96 -39.99
C TYR A 1037 32.37 13.52 -40.90
N VAL A 1038 32.72 13.12 -42.11
CA VAL A 1038 31.74 12.83 -43.18
C VAL A 1038 31.23 11.42 -43.05
N ILE A 1039 29.91 11.27 -42.97
CA ILE A 1039 29.27 9.95 -42.91
C ILE A 1039 29.14 9.42 -44.35
N ALA A 1040 28.53 10.23 -45.23
CA ALA A 1040 28.38 9.93 -46.65
C ALA A 1040 28.41 11.20 -47.49
N SER A 1041 28.92 11.12 -48.71
CA SER A 1041 28.90 12.22 -49.67
C SER A 1041 28.81 11.75 -51.12
N LYS A 1042 28.17 12.56 -51.96
CA LYS A 1042 28.23 12.47 -53.42
C LYS A 1042 28.65 13.85 -53.92
N ASN A 1043 29.84 14.29 -53.52
CA ASN A 1043 30.27 15.68 -53.69
C ASN A 1043 31.49 15.79 -54.61
N GLY A 1044 31.41 16.71 -55.58
CA GLY A 1044 32.49 17.06 -56.50
C GLY A 1044 32.71 16.02 -57.60
N ASP A 1045 32.14 16.28 -58.77
CA ASP A 1045 32.43 15.52 -59.99
C ASP A 1045 33.51 16.21 -60.86
N PRO A 1046 34.07 15.50 -61.86
CA PRO A 1046 35.06 16.08 -62.79
C PRO A 1046 34.54 17.27 -63.62
N SER A 1047 33.22 17.43 -63.72
CA SER A 1047 32.54 18.50 -64.46
C SER A 1047 32.35 19.78 -63.63
N GLY A 1048 32.77 19.77 -62.36
CA GLY A 1048 32.66 20.91 -61.46
C GLY A 1048 31.27 21.05 -60.80
N ASN A 1049 30.41 20.03 -60.90
CA ASN A 1049 29.15 20.02 -60.16
C ASN A 1049 29.36 19.54 -58.72
N TYR A 1050 28.51 20.07 -57.84
CA TYR A 1050 28.54 19.80 -56.42
C TYR A 1050 27.22 19.17 -56.02
N GLY A 1051 27.22 17.92 -55.55
CA GLY A 1051 26.02 17.25 -55.07
C GLY A 1051 25.74 17.57 -53.62
N TRP A 1052 25.97 16.58 -52.75
CA TRP A 1052 25.64 16.67 -51.33
C TRP A 1052 26.65 15.96 -50.42
N ARG A 1053 26.61 16.32 -49.13
CA ARG A 1053 27.42 15.75 -48.05
C ARG A 1053 26.63 15.74 -46.75
N PHE A 1054 26.56 14.57 -46.11
CA PHE A 1054 26.04 14.42 -44.75
C PHE A 1054 27.20 14.14 -43.79
N SER A 1055 27.32 14.98 -42.75
CA SER A 1055 28.50 15.01 -41.88
C SER A 1055 28.17 15.48 -40.46
N LEU A 1056 29.13 15.29 -39.57
CA LEU A 1056 29.19 15.84 -38.22
C LEU A 1056 30.21 16.98 -38.19
N LYS A 1057 29.84 18.13 -37.61
CA LYS A 1057 30.72 19.31 -37.52
C LYS A 1057 30.74 19.88 -36.11
N ARG A 1058 31.92 20.22 -35.62
CA ARG A 1058 32.09 20.96 -34.36
C ARG A 1058 32.24 22.45 -34.63
N THR A 1059 31.43 23.27 -33.97
CA THR A 1059 31.31 24.71 -34.29
C THR A 1059 32.08 25.64 -33.32
N SER A 1060 32.57 25.16 -32.17
CA SER A 1060 33.32 25.94 -31.16
C SER A 1060 34.46 25.17 -30.46
N ASN A 1061 35.36 25.88 -29.76
CA ASN A 1061 36.57 25.35 -29.11
C ASN A 1061 36.39 24.55 -27.79
N PRO A 1062 35.37 24.72 -26.92
CA PRO A 1062 35.07 23.69 -25.91
C PRO A 1062 34.51 22.44 -26.60
N SER A 1063 34.65 21.25 -25.99
CA SER A 1063 34.19 19.95 -26.55
C SER A 1063 32.68 19.90 -26.81
N GLN A 1064 31.95 20.90 -26.33
CA GLN A 1064 30.52 21.08 -26.48
C GLN A 1064 30.23 21.81 -27.80
N ASN A 1065 29.24 21.32 -28.56
CA ASN A 1065 28.76 21.82 -29.87
C ASN A 1065 29.11 21.01 -31.13
N LEU A 1066 28.99 19.68 -31.04
CA LEU A 1066 28.87 18.82 -32.22
C LEU A 1066 27.44 18.93 -32.80
N ARG A 1067 27.32 19.02 -34.13
CA ARG A 1067 26.03 19.17 -34.84
C ARG A 1067 26.01 18.29 -36.09
N LEU A 1068 24.82 17.81 -36.46
CA LEU A 1068 24.59 17.23 -37.78
C LEU A 1068 24.63 18.33 -38.81
N CYS A 1069 25.24 18.04 -39.95
CA CYS A 1069 25.52 18.99 -41.00
C CYS A 1069 25.19 18.35 -42.35
N PHE A 1070 24.33 19.02 -43.11
CA PHE A 1070 24.08 18.69 -44.50
C PHE A 1070 24.57 19.84 -45.38
N THR A 1071 25.47 19.53 -46.31
CA THR A 1071 25.96 20.47 -47.32
C THR A 1071 25.42 20.03 -48.67
N VAL A 1072 24.87 20.94 -49.46
CA VAL A 1072 24.22 20.59 -50.74
C VAL A 1072 24.28 21.76 -51.72
N ALA A 1073 24.46 21.49 -53.01
CA ALA A 1073 24.20 22.50 -54.04
C ALA A 1073 22.77 22.29 -54.60
N PRO A 1074 21.86 23.25 -54.43
CA PRO A 1074 20.55 23.18 -55.06
C PRO A 1074 20.69 23.32 -56.59
N SER A 1075 19.78 22.71 -57.34
CA SER A 1075 19.73 22.76 -58.81
C SER A 1075 19.79 24.21 -59.30
N GLY A 1076 20.68 24.48 -60.26
CA GLY A 1076 20.96 25.83 -60.77
C GLY A 1076 22.02 26.62 -59.98
N SER A 1077 22.54 26.09 -58.87
CA SER A 1077 23.66 26.68 -58.11
C SER A 1077 24.94 25.85 -58.27
N THR A 1078 26.06 26.52 -58.51
CA THR A 1078 27.41 25.93 -58.45
C THR A 1078 28.07 26.06 -57.06
N SER A 1079 27.37 26.67 -56.10
CA SER A 1079 27.85 26.89 -54.73
C SER A 1079 27.19 25.92 -53.74
N LEU A 1080 28.02 25.30 -52.90
CA LEU A 1080 27.58 24.47 -51.78
C LEU A 1080 26.95 25.33 -50.68
N THR A 1081 25.73 24.98 -50.26
CA THR A 1081 25.05 25.56 -49.11
C THR A 1081 25.17 24.62 -47.92
N GLU A 1082 25.72 25.10 -46.80
CA GLU A 1082 25.82 24.34 -45.56
C GLU A 1082 24.63 24.63 -44.63
N LYS A 1083 24.04 23.58 -44.08
CA LYS A 1083 22.98 23.66 -43.06
C LYS A 1083 23.29 22.75 -41.88
N LEU A 1084 23.16 23.31 -40.69
CA LEU A 1084 23.45 22.66 -39.41
C LEU A 1084 22.14 22.40 -38.67
N ALA A 1085 22.08 21.29 -37.94
CA ALA A 1085 21.04 21.08 -36.95
C ALA A 1085 21.03 22.24 -35.93
N THR A 1086 19.81 22.62 -35.50
CA THR A 1086 19.59 23.74 -34.60
C THR A 1086 20.10 23.43 -33.20
N THR A 1087 19.95 22.19 -32.74
CA THR A 1087 20.51 21.72 -31.47
C THR A 1087 21.88 21.09 -31.67
N SER A 1088 22.79 21.38 -30.74
CA SER A 1088 24.02 20.61 -30.56
C SER A 1088 23.76 19.40 -29.68
N PHE A 1089 24.64 18.41 -29.79
CA PHE A 1089 24.61 17.20 -28.96
C PHE A 1089 26.03 16.78 -28.60
N ASP A 1090 26.26 16.46 -27.33
CA ASP A 1090 27.58 16.03 -26.84
C ASP A 1090 27.67 14.51 -26.65
N PHE A 1091 26.55 13.80 -26.80
CA PHE A 1091 26.45 12.37 -26.48
C PHE A 1091 27.00 11.43 -27.56
N LEU A 1092 27.33 11.91 -28.76
CA LEU A 1092 27.95 11.05 -29.81
C LEU A 1092 29.41 10.68 -29.48
N THR A 1093 29.96 11.17 -28.36
CA THR A 1093 31.31 10.85 -27.89
C THR A 1093 31.21 9.89 -26.71
N GLY A 1094 31.76 8.69 -26.86
CA GLY A 1094 31.70 7.64 -25.83
C GLY A 1094 31.64 6.24 -26.44
N ALA A 1095 31.34 5.24 -25.62
CA ALA A 1095 31.31 3.84 -26.04
C ALA A 1095 30.08 3.44 -26.90
N ASN A 1096 29.06 4.32 -26.98
CA ASN A 1096 27.75 3.99 -27.52
C ASN A 1096 27.59 4.36 -29.00
N PHE A 1097 26.82 3.55 -29.72
CA PHE A 1097 26.34 3.88 -31.06
C PHE A 1097 25.09 4.74 -30.99
N HIS A 1098 24.99 5.66 -31.93
CA HIS A 1098 23.83 6.52 -32.10
C HIS A 1098 23.32 6.44 -33.52
N HIS A 1099 22.01 6.45 -33.65
CA HIS A 1099 21.36 6.59 -34.94
C HIS A 1099 21.37 8.05 -35.35
N VAL A 1100 21.87 8.35 -36.53
CA VAL A 1100 21.86 9.70 -37.10
C VAL A 1100 21.19 9.65 -38.46
N ALA A 1101 20.26 10.58 -38.69
CA ALA A 1101 19.54 10.64 -39.94
C ALA A 1101 19.32 12.08 -40.41
N MET A 1102 19.11 12.22 -41.71
CA MET A 1102 18.61 13.43 -42.31
C MET A 1102 17.57 13.12 -43.38
N THR A 1103 16.66 14.07 -43.58
CA THR A 1103 15.72 14.04 -44.69
C THR A 1103 15.83 15.32 -45.49
N TRP A 1104 15.58 15.21 -46.79
CA TRP A 1104 15.41 16.28 -47.75
C TRP A 1104 14.01 16.13 -48.35
N ASP A 1105 13.19 17.18 -48.27
CA ASP A 1105 11.93 17.32 -49.00
C ASP A 1105 11.87 18.68 -49.69
N ALA A 1106 12.38 18.68 -50.92
CA ALA A 1106 12.32 19.74 -51.90
C ALA A 1106 12.76 21.08 -51.32
N GLY A 1107 13.86 21.08 -50.56
CA GLY A 1107 14.41 22.25 -49.88
C GLY A 1107 14.18 22.28 -48.37
N ASN A 1108 13.28 21.46 -47.82
CA ASN A 1108 13.18 21.27 -46.37
C ASN A 1108 14.17 20.18 -45.93
N VAL A 1109 15.09 20.52 -45.03
CA VAL A 1109 16.05 19.59 -44.45
C VAL A 1109 15.69 19.37 -43.00
N LYS A 1110 15.56 18.11 -42.58
CA LYS A 1110 15.39 17.75 -41.16
C LYS A 1110 16.50 16.83 -40.71
N PHE A 1111 16.91 16.99 -39.46
CA PHE A 1111 17.99 16.23 -38.84
C PHE A 1111 17.45 15.48 -37.64
N TYR A 1112 17.85 14.22 -37.50
CA TYR A 1112 17.39 13.35 -36.42
C TYR A 1112 18.56 12.66 -35.76
N VAL A 1113 18.47 12.49 -34.45
CA VAL A 1113 19.40 11.68 -33.67
C VAL A 1113 18.59 10.77 -32.76
N ASN A 1114 18.88 9.47 -32.79
CA ASN A 1114 18.12 8.44 -32.08
C ASN A 1114 16.61 8.54 -32.34
N GLY A 1115 16.25 8.85 -33.59
CA GLY A 1115 14.86 9.01 -34.02
C GLY A 1115 14.17 10.31 -33.62
N GLN A 1116 14.83 11.19 -32.87
CA GLN A 1116 14.25 12.47 -32.43
C GLN A 1116 14.71 13.60 -33.32
N LEU A 1117 13.79 14.51 -33.69
CA LEU A 1117 14.11 15.70 -34.50
C LEU A 1117 15.01 16.66 -33.70
N VAL A 1118 16.23 16.86 -34.17
CA VAL A 1118 17.23 17.77 -33.57
C VAL A 1118 17.37 19.09 -34.32
N GLY A 1119 16.75 19.20 -35.50
CA GLY A 1119 16.63 20.47 -36.18
C GLY A 1119 16.03 20.38 -37.57
N SER A 1120 15.57 21.53 -38.05
CA SER A 1120 15.07 21.69 -39.41
C SER A 1120 15.62 22.97 -40.00
N GLN A 1121 15.91 22.94 -41.30
CA GLN A 1121 16.51 24.01 -42.06
C GLN A 1121 15.90 24.06 -43.46
N THR A 1122 16.04 25.19 -44.13
CA THR A 1122 15.59 25.35 -45.52
C THR A 1122 16.75 25.69 -46.46
N VAL A 1123 16.71 25.13 -47.66
CA VAL A 1123 17.64 25.37 -48.77
C VAL A 1123 16.82 25.62 -50.04
N GLY A 1124 16.97 26.81 -50.63
CA GLY A 1124 16.15 27.21 -51.77
C GLY A 1124 14.67 27.36 -51.41
N VAL A 1125 13.79 27.20 -52.41
CA VAL A 1125 12.33 27.29 -52.22
C VAL A 1125 11.76 25.92 -51.88
N VAL A 1126 11.19 25.80 -50.67
CA VAL A 1126 10.55 24.57 -50.16
C VAL A 1126 9.44 24.12 -51.11
N GLY A 1127 9.38 22.83 -51.43
CA GLY A 1127 8.43 22.22 -52.36
C GLY A 1127 8.95 22.13 -53.80
N THR A 1128 9.87 23.01 -54.20
CA THR A 1128 10.38 23.06 -55.58
C THR A 1128 11.89 22.83 -55.70
N ALA A 1129 12.67 23.01 -54.63
CA ALA A 1129 14.11 22.79 -54.69
C ALA A 1129 14.46 21.33 -55.05
N ARG A 1130 15.55 21.15 -55.79
CA ARG A 1130 16.13 19.86 -56.19
C ARG A 1130 17.62 19.89 -55.89
N ILE A 1131 18.23 18.73 -55.65
CA ILE A 1131 19.68 18.62 -55.50
C ILE A 1131 20.31 18.62 -56.90
N ASN A 1132 21.44 19.31 -57.08
CA ASN A 1132 22.14 19.31 -58.36
C ASN A 1132 22.67 17.89 -58.67
N ALA A 1133 22.45 17.42 -59.89
CA ALA A 1133 22.94 16.11 -60.32
C ALA A 1133 24.47 16.14 -60.42
N THR A 1134 25.12 15.01 -60.14
CA THR A 1134 26.57 14.90 -60.05
C THR A 1134 27.02 13.50 -60.41
N ALA A 1135 28.03 13.37 -61.25
CA ALA A 1135 28.63 12.07 -61.59
C ALA A 1135 29.68 11.60 -60.57
N ALA A 1136 29.75 12.27 -59.41
CA ALA A 1136 30.65 11.89 -58.33
C ALA A 1136 30.23 10.54 -57.76
N PRO A 1137 31.18 9.64 -57.46
CA PRO A 1137 30.83 8.40 -56.79
C PRO A 1137 30.34 8.66 -55.36
N LEU A 1138 29.48 7.78 -54.84
CA LEU A 1138 29.09 7.82 -53.44
C LEU A 1138 30.28 7.40 -52.57
N ARG A 1139 30.69 8.29 -51.66
CA ARG A 1139 31.78 8.07 -50.72
C ARG A 1139 31.24 7.90 -49.31
N ILE A 1140 31.69 6.86 -48.61
CA ILE A 1140 31.37 6.62 -47.20
C ILE A 1140 32.63 6.90 -46.37
N GLY A 1141 32.51 7.77 -45.37
CA GLY A 1141 33.63 8.17 -44.52
C GLY A 1141 34.50 9.32 -45.07
N ALA A 1142 34.22 9.85 -46.27
CA ALA A 1142 35.00 10.93 -46.90
C ALA A 1142 34.18 11.89 -47.78
N ASP A 1143 34.68 13.11 -47.99
CA ASP A 1143 34.13 14.13 -48.93
C ASP A 1143 34.79 14.12 -50.32
N GLY A 1144 35.85 13.33 -50.51
CA GLY A 1144 36.60 13.28 -51.77
C GLY A 1144 37.46 14.50 -52.11
N ARG A 1145 37.47 15.55 -51.27
CA ARG A 1145 38.36 16.71 -51.36
C ARG A 1145 39.27 16.77 -50.12
N SER A 1146 40.57 16.87 -50.34
CA SER A 1146 41.57 17.02 -49.26
C SER A 1146 41.78 18.51 -48.93
N PRO A 1147 42.03 18.90 -47.65
CA PRO A 1147 42.28 18.05 -46.48
C PRO A 1147 41.14 17.95 -45.45
N TYR A 1148 39.92 18.40 -45.75
CA TYR A 1148 38.85 18.52 -44.76
C TYR A 1148 37.67 17.59 -45.05
N GLY A 1149 37.52 16.50 -44.30
CA GLY A 1149 36.29 15.70 -44.39
C GLY A 1149 36.43 14.21 -44.20
N TYR A 1150 37.25 13.72 -43.27
CA TYR A 1150 37.45 12.27 -43.05
C TYR A 1150 36.85 11.84 -41.71
N PHE A 1151 36.08 10.75 -41.73
CA PHE A 1151 35.43 10.21 -40.54
C PHE A 1151 36.43 9.56 -39.58
N ASN A 1152 36.20 9.68 -38.28
CA ASN A 1152 36.98 9.02 -37.24
C ASN A 1152 36.06 8.32 -36.24
N GLY A 1153 35.97 7.00 -36.33
CA GLY A 1153 34.96 6.24 -35.61
C GLY A 1153 34.55 4.97 -36.34
N VAL A 1154 33.49 4.35 -35.85
CA VAL A 1154 32.85 3.17 -36.45
C VAL A 1154 31.53 3.57 -37.07
N ILE A 1155 31.30 3.15 -38.31
CA ILE A 1155 29.99 3.16 -38.97
C ILE A 1155 29.53 1.71 -39.03
N ASP A 1156 28.33 1.43 -38.51
CA ASP A 1156 27.73 0.08 -38.50
C ASP A 1156 27.04 -0.22 -39.84
N HIS A 1157 26.19 0.70 -40.29
CA HIS A 1157 25.56 0.65 -41.61
C HIS A 1157 25.28 2.06 -42.14
N LEU A 1158 24.98 2.12 -43.44
CA LEU A 1158 24.50 3.32 -44.13
C LEU A 1158 23.34 2.96 -45.05
N ARG A 1159 22.24 3.71 -44.94
CA ARG A 1159 21.06 3.57 -45.80
C ARG A 1159 20.73 4.88 -46.52
N LEU A 1160 20.43 4.78 -47.80
CA LEU A 1160 19.87 5.85 -48.63
C LEU A 1160 18.48 5.42 -49.08
N SER A 1161 17.50 6.30 -48.94
CA SER A 1161 16.11 6.00 -49.30
C SER A 1161 15.44 7.18 -50.01
N GLN A 1162 14.49 6.89 -50.91
CA GLN A 1162 13.73 7.93 -51.62
C GLN A 1162 12.56 8.52 -50.79
N VAL A 1163 12.16 7.88 -49.67
CA VAL A 1163 11.11 8.38 -48.75
C VAL A 1163 11.31 7.83 -47.32
N VAL A 1164 11.06 8.67 -46.29
CA VAL A 1164 10.80 8.35 -44.85
C VAL A 1164 9.81 9.43 -44.31
N PRO A 1165 9.00 9.21 -43.24
CA PRO A 1165 8.07 10.22 -42.75
C PRO A 1165 8.78 11.50 -42.28
N LEU A 1166 8.34 12.65 -42.79
CA LEU A 1166 8.86 13.98 -42.47
C LEU A 1166 8.30 14.54 -41.15
N GLY A 1167 8.02 13.66 -40.19
CA GLY A 1167 7.36 13.99 -38.93
C GLY A 1167 8.31 14.59 -37.88
N SER A 1168 7.85 14.63 -36.64
CA SER A 1168 8.66 14.95 -35.45
C SER A 1168 9.59 13.81 -35.03
N THR A 1169 9.38 12.60 -35.57
CA THR A 1169 10.19 11.41 -35.30
C THR A 1169 10.68 10.77 -36.59
N PHE A 1170 11.82 10.09 -36.51
CA PHE A 1170 12.39 9.26 -37.55
C PHE A 1170 12.46 7.81 -37.05
N PRO A 1171 11.99 6.82 -37.82
CA PRO A 1171 12.03 5.41 -37.39
C PRO A 1171 13.47 4.95 -37.13
N VAL A 1172 13.73 4.44 -35.92
CA VAL A 1172 15.03 3.86 -35.55
C VAL A 1172 14.96 2.35 -35.75
N PRO A 1173 15.81 1.76 -36.61
CA PRO A 1173 15.90 0.30 -36.71
C PRO A 1173 16.21 -0.33 -35.35
N SER A 1174 15.42 -1.32 -34.94
CA SER A 1174 15.61 -2.07 -33.68
C SER A 1174 16.45 -3.34 -33.85
N SER A 1175 16.65 -3.80 -35.08
CA SER A 1175 17.46 -4.97 -35.45
C SER A 1175 18.11 -4.76 -36.81
N GLN A 1176 19.04 -5.65 -37.18
CA GLN A 1176 19.64 -5.74 -38.51
C GLN A 1176 18.52 -6.01 -39.53
N GLN A 1177 17.96 -4.95 -40.12
CA GLN A 1177 16.92 -5.09 -41.14
C GLN A 1177 17.60 -5.55 -42.44
N THR A 1178 17.27 -6.75 -42.90
CA THR A 1178 17.45 -7.08 -44.31
C THR A 1178 16.53 -6.17 -45.13
N PRO A 1179 16.98 -5.61 -46.25
CA PRO A 1179 16.08 -4.97 -47.20
C PRO A 1179 15.11 -6.04 -47.72
N ASP A 1180 13.82 -5.79 -47.52
CA ASP A 1180 12.71 -6.56 -48.09
C ASP A 1180 12.37 -6.06 -49.50
#